data_AF-A0A8S1EU20-F1
#
_entry.id   AF-A0A8S1EU20-F1
#
_cell.length_a   1.000
_cell.length_b   1.000
_cell.length_c   1.000
_cell.angle_alpha   90.00
_cell.angle_beta   90.00
_cell.angle_gamma   90.00
#
_symmetry.space_group_name_H-M   'P 1'
#
loop_
_entity.id
_entity.type
_entity.pdbx_description
1 polymer ?
#
loop_
_entity_poly.entity_id
_entity_poly.type
_entity_poly.pdbx_seq_one_letter_code
_entity_poly.pdbx_strand_id
1 'polypeptide(L)'
;MQQREYDKAFAYKRVTSDSWLLKTCKNYSKVFSKNEFNAAVLRRIPILKWLPMYNLSFLLSDIIAGLTVGVYNVPQAMSYATLAGLSPVYGLYTSFFPPLIYAIFGTTYHSSVGVSSLLAIMINKCLVKLLSGEEYEFLQVDRVEVVTSLCLLSGVIQTVMAILRCDKLMKFLSAPAISAITVSSCFYGNVMLLPKMLGLKLPPRSSNWFNMFYLLRDIYDNFYKTNRMTLIISCSTLVFLLFMKYVIEPQFKKTRFGKIPFPTELITIIVNALISYHFDLRQNYGVEILNEIPRGFPLPNMPRIDLWPYMVKDAVPIAIVSYMLTLSLGQIYSKKHKFRLDSNQELLAMGIINIGSSFFPTFTTTTSMSRTVLNESCGGRSLLSGVVSSICMLIVITWIGPLLAPLPSCVLAVIVVVAVRTLFNKVYELPKLWRYSKHDFWIMVLTSIITLISGLAEGVAAGIIFAICTIAIQSQQPSIKHLGQIRSNDFRSLAQYKSAKPTDFKIIRFDAPLIFTNVDKFLVSVREAASDLRKCNKITLNETDWTAIILDCHTWTYTDSMGIDAVKEIDDDLKKMNIYLLLANLKSSLRRQYEHAGILNQIKPYQLYPSIQDALDAAHELTGHETMERFLRFGAGLGQFGGTPQDSNQVDTSETVYISSLALLKMLKHGRAGVPMEVMGLMLGEFVDEYTVNVIDVFAMPQSGTGVSVEAVDPVFQAKMLDMLKQTGRPEMVVGWYHSHPGFGCWLSGVDINTQQSFEALSDRAVAVVVDPIQSVKGKVVIDAFRTINPQSMAMSQEPRQTTSNIGHLQKPSIQALIHGLNRHYYSIPIAYRTHDLEQKMLLNLNKLSWMDAVSVENYSKCGEKNKEHLKAMLKLAKNYKKALEDEDKMTEEELAIKNVGKQDPKRHIADEVSKMLNDNIVQNLAGMMATTSFQ
;
A
#
# COMPACT_ATOMS: atom_id res chain seq x y z
N MET A 1 9.72 -36.44 -14.67
CA MET A 1 9.57 -35.89 -16.05
C MET A 1 10.59 -34.77 -16.26
N GLN A 2 11.31 -34.72 -17.39
CA GLN A 2 12.27 -33.64 -17.65
C GLN A 2 11.57 -32.32 -17.96
N GLN A 3 12.22 -31.18 -17.71
CA GLN A 3 11.62 -29.85 -17.95
C GLN A 3 11.17 -29.65 -19.40
N ARG A 4 11.90 -30.19 -20.38
CA ARG A 4 11.56 -30.06 -21.81
C ARG A 4 10.32 -30.87 -22.19
N GLU A 5 10.16 -32.05 -21.58
CA GLU A 5 8.98 -32.89 -21.76
C GLU A 5 7.77 -32.25 -21.09
N TYR A 6 7.97 -31.70 -19.90
CA TYR A 6 6.96 -30.93 -19.18
C TYR A 6 6.48 -29.73 -20.01
N ASP A 7 7.40 -28.93 -20.54
CA ASP A 7 7.05 -27.77 -21.37
C ASP A 7 6.30 -28.18 -22.65
N LYS A 8 6.59 -29.35 -23.24
CA LYS A 8 5.86 -29.90 -24.40
C LYS A 8 4.48 -30.44 -24.01
N ALA A 9 4.40 -31.23 -22.95
CA ALA A 9 3.16 -31.86 -22.48
C ALA A 9 2.10 -30.82 -22.08
N PHE A 10 2.54 -29.68 -21.54
CA PHE A 10 1.67 -28.60 -21.09
C PHE A 10 1.69 -27.35 -21.99
N ALA A 11 2.14 -27.50 -23.25
CA ALA A 11 2.08 -26.45 -24.28
C ALA A 11 2.64 -25.07 -23.84
N TYR A 12 3.84 -25.04 -23.25
CA TYR A 12 4.47 -23.80 -22.78
C TYR A 12 4.72 -22.82 -23.93
N LYS A 13 4.04 -21.67 -23.92
CA LYS A 13 4.20 -20.61 -24.93
C LYS A 13 5.31 -19.64 -24.53
N ARG A 14 6.36 -19.55 -25.35
CA ARG A 14 7.44 -18.57 -25.18
C ARG A 14 6.91 -17.15 -25.45
N VAL A 15 6.84 -16.32 -24.42
CA VAL A 15 6.58 -14.87 -24.57
C VAL A 15 7.90 -14.18 -24.90
N THR A 16 8.11 -13.78 -26.16
CA THR A 16 9.22 -12.92 -26.58
C THR A 16 9.04 -11.55 -25.92
N SER A 17 9.89 -11.21 -24.95
CA SER A 17 9.88 -9.86 -24.40
C SER A 17 10.72 -8.94 -25.28
N ASP A 18 10.11 -7.89 -25.84
CA ASP A 18 10.83 -6.78 -26.47
C ASP A 18 11.99 -6.31 -25.56
N SER A 19 13.13 -5.93 -26.16
CA SER A 19 14.25 -5.36 -25.40
C SER A 19 13.80 -4.14 -24.60
N TRP A 20 14.42 -3.88 -23.45
CA TRP A 20 14.02 -2.75 -22.59
C TRP A 20 14.02 -1.42 -23.36
N LEU A 21 14.99 -1.21 -24.24
CA LEU A 21 15.08 -0.05 -25.14
C LEU A 21 13.87 0.01 -26.08
N LEU A 22 13.56 -1.09 -26.78
CA LEU A 22 12.46 -1.13 -27.74
C LEU A 22 11.10 -0.94 -27.06
N LYS A 23 10.92 -1.52 -25.87
CA LYS A 23 9.72 -1.34 -25.04
C LYS A 23 9.59 0.10 -24.55
N THR A 24 10.71 0.73 -24.20
CA THR A 24 10.77 2.14 -23.76
C THR A 24 10.49 3.09 -24.93
N CYS A 25 11.12 2.88 -26.09
CA CYS A 25 10.87 3.62 -27.32
C CYS A 25 9.42 3.46 -27.80
N LYS A 26 8.86 2.24 -27.78
CA LYS A 26 7.43 2.01 -28.07
C LYS A 26 6.55 2.80 -27.10
N ASN A 27 6.84 2.76 -25.79
CA ASN A 27 6.07 3.52 -24.81
C ASN A 27 6.18 5.04 -24.99
N TYR A 28 7.34 5.58 -25.38
CA TYR A 28 7.47 7.01 -25.70
C TYR A 28 6.83 7.37 -27.05
N SER A 29 6.88 6.49 -28.05
CA SER A 29 6.24 6.71 -29.35
C SER A 29 4.71 6.77 -29.23
N LYS A 30 4.12 6.03 -28.28
CA LYS A 30 2.68 6.03 -28.05
C LYS A 30 2.18 7.33 -27.39
N VAL A 31 3.06 8.12 -26.73
CA VAL A 31 2.72 9.44 -26.18
C VAL A 31 2.27 10.42 -27.26
N PHE A 32 2.68 10.22 -28.52
CA PHE A 32 2.22 11.02 -29.66
C PHE A 32 0.78 10.71 -30.10
N SER A 33 0.14 9.68 -29.53
CA SER A 33 -1.31 9.47 -29.68
C SER A 33 -2.08 10.47 -28.83
N LYS A 34 -3.14 11.07 -29.39
CA LYS A 34 -3.97 12.10 -28.73
C LYS A 34 -4.46 11.68 -27.34
N ASN A 35 -4.84 10.41 -27.16
CA ASN A 35 -5.32 9.89 -25.88
C ASN A 35 -4.21 9.76 -24.83
N GLU A 36 -3.02 9.34 -25.24
CA GLU A 36 -1.88 9.21 -24.34
C GLU A 36 -1.25 10.57 -24.01
N PHE A 37 -1.25 11.52 -24.96
CA PHE A 37 -0.88 12.90 -24.69
C PHE A 37 -1.79 13.52 -23.64
N ASN A 38 -3.11 13.40 -23.77
CA ASN A 38 -4.07 13.88 -22.77
C ASN A 38 -3.85 13.22 -21.40
N ALA A 39 -3.60 11.91 -21.36
CA ALA A 39 -3.28 11.20 -20.12
C ALA A 39 -1.95 11.68 -19.50
N ALA A 40 -0.94 12.01 -20.32
CA ALA A 40 0.32 12.56 -19.88
C ALA A 40 0.15 13.97 -19.30
N VAL A 41 -0.63 14.84 -19.95
CA VAL A 41 -0.96 16.20 -19.46
C VAL A 41 -1.68 16.10 -18.11
N LEU A 42 -2.72 15.28 -17.99
CA LEU A 42 -3.45 15.07 -16.74
C LEU A 42 -2.57 14.49 -15.61
N ARG A 43 -1.53 13.74 -15.96
CA ARG A 43 -0.55 13.22 -14.99
C ARG A 43 0.47 14.27 -14.55
N ARG A 44 0.91 15.15 -15.47
CA ARG A 44 1.93 16.18 -15.21
C ARG A 44 1.38 17.46 -14.62
N ILE A 45 0.09 17.75 -14.85
CA ILE A 45 -0.63 18.92 -14.32
C ILE A 45 -1.86 18.41 -13.55
N PRO A 46 -1.69 17.92 -12.30
CA PRO A 46 -2.76 17.29 -11.52
C PRO A 46 -3.95 18.20 -11.20
N ILE A 47 -3.81 19.54 -11.25
CA ILE A 47 -4.94 20.47 -11.06
C ILE A 47 -6.08 20.25 -12.04
N LEU A 48 -5.77 19.85 -13.27
CA LEU A 48 -6.78 19.52 -14.27
C LEU A 48 -7.58 18.27 -13.92
N LYS A 49 -7.07 17.44 -13.00
CA LYS A 49 -7.73 16.24 -12.50
C LYS A 49 -8.50 16.52 -11.20
N TRP A 50 -7.89 17.16 -10.21
CA TRP A 50 -8.51 17.29 -8.89
C TRP A 50 -9.56 18.42 -8.83
N LEU A 51 -9.36 19.53 -9.55
CA LEU A 51 -10.27 20.68 -9.50
C LEU A 51 -11.67 20.36 -10.05
N PRO A 52 -11.83 19.65 -11.19
CA PRO A 52 -13.17 19.28 -11.69
C PRO A 52 -13.89 18.23 -10.83
N MET A 53 -13.13 17.43 -10.07
CA MET A 53 -13.69 16.42 -9.15
C MET A 53 -13.92 16.96 -7.73
N TYR A 54 -13.77 18.28 -7.52
CA TYR A 54 -13.88 18.89 -6.20
C TYR A 54 -15.34 18.92 -5.72
N ASN A 55 -15.58 18.37 -4.53
CA ASN A 55 -16.90 18.40 -3.91
C ASN A 55 -17.03 19.61 -2.98
N LEU A 56 -18.02 20.47 -3.23
CA LEU A 56 -18.28 21.69 -2.45
C LEU A 56 -18.53 21.42 -0.97
N SER A 57 -18.96 20.22 -0.59
CA SER A 57 -19.07 19.83 0.83
C SER A 57 -17.74 19.87 1.59
N PHE A 58 -16.60 19.80 0.89
CA PHE A 58 -15.27 19.86 1.51
C PHE A 58 -14.79 21.31 1.74
N LEU A 59 -15.47 22.30 1.14
CA LEU A 59 -15.04 23.70 1.16
C LEU A 59 -14.85 24.24 2.58
N LEU A 60 -15.83 24.02 3.46
CA LEU A 60 -15.75 24.48 4.85
C LEU A 60 -14.56 23.85 5.58
N SER A 61 -14.34 22.55 5.35
CA SER A 61 -13.25 21.79 5.98
C SER A 61 -11.88 22.29 5.50
N ASP A 62 -11.73 22.54 4.20
CA ASP A 62 -10.50 23.05 3.60
C ASP A 62 -10.23 24.51 3.99
N ILE A 63 -11.26 25.34 4.16
CA ILE A 63 -11.12 26.72 4.64
C ILE A 63 -10.65 26.73 6.10
N ILE A 64 -11.27 25.94 6.98
CA ILE A 64 -10.88 25.85 8.39
C ILE A 64 -9.44 25.33 8.48
N ALA A 65 -9.13 24.23 7.79
CA ALA A 65 -7.79 23.65 7.80
C ALA A 65 -6.74 24.63 7.23
N GLY A 66 -7.03 25.30 6.12
CA GLY A 66 -6.15 26.28 5.49
C GLY A 66 -5.90 27.52 6.36
N LEU A 67 -6.94 28.05 7.02
CA LEU A 67 -6.82 29.16 7.94
C LEU A 67 -5.98 28.78 9.18
N THR A 68 -6.26 27.62 9.77
CA THR A 68 -5.49 27.10 10.91
C THR A 68 -4.02 26.90 10.52
N VAL A 69 -3.75 26.27 9.37
CA VAL A 69 -2.37 26.09 8.88
C VAL A 69 -1.70 27.44 8.60
N GLY A 70 -2.41 28.39 7.97
CA GLY A 70 -1.91 29.75 7.72
C GLY A 70 -1.47 30.46 9.00
N VAL A 71 -2.33 30.47 10.02
CA VAL A 71 -2.04 31.08 11.33
C VAL A 71 -0.81 30.44 11.99
N TYR A 72 -0.71 29.11 11.98
CA TYR A 72 0.44 28.39 12.52
C TYR A 72 1.73 28.62 11.72
N ASN A 73 1.60 28.89 10.42
CA ASN A 73 2.73 29.08 9.52
C ASN A 73 3.42 30.43 9.76
N VAL A 74 2.70 31.47 10.17
CA VAL A 74 3.25 32.83 10.41
C VAL A 74 4.50 32.83 11.33
N PRO A 75 4.45 32.34 12.59
CA PRO A 75 5.63 32.30 13.45
C PRO A 75 6.72 31.34 12.96
N GLN A 76 6.33 30.19 12.41
CA GLN A 76 7.28 29.18 11.94
C GLN A 76 8.09 29.70 10.75
N ALA A 77 7.42 30.33 9.79
CA ALA A 77 8.02 30.97 8.63
C ALA A 77 9.07 32.01 9.03
N MET A 78 8.70 32.93 9.91
CA MET A 78 9.61 33.96 10.42
C MET A 78 10.81 33.34 11.14
N SER A 79 10.57 32.40 12.06
CA SER A 79 11.65 31.77 12.83
C SER A 79 12.61 31.00 11.92
N TYR A 80 12.10 30.23 10.95
CA TYR A 80 12.92 29.45 10.02
C TYR A 80 13.71 30.33 9.03
N ALA A 81 13.18 31.48 8.61
CA ALA A 81 13.97 32.45 7.85
C ALA A 81 15.16 32.96 8.66
N THR A 82 14.96 33.26 9.94
CA THR A 82 16.06 33.67 10.81
C THR A 82 17.06 32.54 11.12
N LEU A 83 16.63 31.27 11.04
CA LEU A 83 17.54 30.11 11.07
C LEU A 83 18.32 29.95 9.77
N ALA A 84 17.74 30.37 8.64
CA ALA A 84 18.39 30.43 7.33
C ALA A 84 19.39 31.60 7.19
N GLY A 85 19.54 32.45 8.22
CA GLY A 85 20.39 33.64 8.18
C GLY A 85 19.75 34.84 7.47
N LEU A 86 18.44 34.81 7.24
CA LEU A 86 17.67 35.83 6.53
C LEU A 86 16.74 36.62 7.47
N SER A 87 16.26 37.78 6.99
CA SER A 87 15.21 38.54 7.66
C SER A 87 13.88 37.74 7.71
N PRO A 88 13.05 37.88 8.77
CA PRO A 88 11.79 37.14 8.93
C PRO A 88 10.84 37.18 7.72
N VAL A 89 10.84 38.28 6.97
CA VAL A 89 9.93 38.49 5.83
C VAL A 89 10.13 37.46 4.73
N TYR A 90 11.37 37.04 4.47
CA TYR A 90 11.67 36.03 3.46
C TYR A 90 11.03 34.67 3.78
N GLY A 91 10.79 34.39 5.06
CA GLY A 91 10.01 33.24 5.48
C GLY A 91 8.55 33.35 5.07
N LEU A 92 7.95 34.52 5.25
CA LEU A 92 6.56 34.77 4.85
C LEU A 92 6.39 34.61 3.32
N TYR A 93 7.32 35.14 2.52
CA TYR A 93 7.33 34.95 1.06
C TYR A 93 7.48 33.47 0.67
N THR A 94 8.40 32.76 1.31
CA THR A 94 8.63 31.32 1.11
C THR A 94 7.43 30.46 1.55
N SER A 95 6.56 31.00 2.39
CA SER A 95 5.30 30.37 2.80
C SER A 95 4.10 30.77 1.94
N PHE A 96 4.25 31.75 1.05
CA PHE A 96 3.20 32.25 0.16
C PHE A 96 3.25 31.65 -1.25
N PHE A 97 4.38 31.80 -1.96
CA PHE A 97 4.52 31.37 -3.36
C PHE A 97 4.51 29.84 -3.55
N PRO A 98 5.29 29.06 -2.79
CA PRO A 98 5.44 27.62 -3.03
C PRO A 98 4.13 26.81 -2.92
N PRO A 99 3.23 27.03 -1.93
CA PRO A 99 1.96 26.31 -1.87
C PRO A 99 1.02 26.60 -3.05
N LEU A 100 1.06 27.80 -3.64
CA LEU A 100 0.27 28.14 -4.83
C LEU A 100 0.73 27.32 -6.04
N ILE A 101 2.03 27.22 -6.24
CA ILE A 101 2.60 26.40 -7.32
C ILE A 101 2.36 24.90 -7.03
N TYR A 102 2.44 24.47 -5.78
CA TYR A 102 2.14 23.08 -5.38
C TYR A 102 0.67 22.70 -5.65
N ALA A 103 -0.29 23.61 -5.47
CA ALA A 103 -1.69 23.33 -5.79
C ALA A 103 -1.91 22.98 -7.28
N ILE A 104 -1.03 23.46 -8.17
CA ILE A 104 -1.07 23.20 -9.61
C ILE A 104 -0.43 21.84 -9.96
N PHE A 105 0.77 21.57 -9.44
CA PHE A 105 1.62 20.45 -9.88
C PHE A 105 1.69 19.26 -8.91
N GLY A 106 1.33 19.47 -7.64
CA GLY A 106 1.38 18.48 -6.57
C GLY A 106 0.25 17.44 -6.64
N THR A 107 0.47 16.27 -6.04
CA THR A 107 -0.51 15.18 -6.02
C THR A 107 -1.02 14.87 -4.61
N THR A 108 -0.25 15.21 -3.57
CA THR A 108 -0.58 14.90 -2.18
C THR A 108 -1.37 16.03 -1.52
N TYR A 109 -2.67 15.84 -1.33
CA TYR A 109 -3.59 16.89 -0.88
C TYR A 109 -3.42 17.36 0.57
N HIS A 110 -2.84 16.53 1.46
CA HIS A 110 -2.58 16.97 2.84
C HIS A 110 -1.25 17.75 2.98
N SER A 111 -0.34 17.62 2.01
CA SER A 111 1.02 18.16 2.10
C SER A 111 0.99 19.69 2.20
N SER A 112 1.52 20.21 3.31
CA SER A 112 1.74 21.64 3.50
C SER A 112 3.17 22.00 3.10
N VAL A 113 3.33 22.52 1.88
CA VAL A 113 4.61 23.00 1.33
C VAL A 113 5.00 24.36 1.96
N GLY A 114 6.28 24.62 2.10
CA GLY A 114 6.81 25.94 2.46
C GLY A 114 8.17 25.82 3.17
N VAL A 115 8.32 26.55 4.26
CA VAL A 115 9.55 26.54 5.07
C VAL A 115 9.73 25.23 5.87
N SER A 116 10.99 24.87 6.11
CA SER A 116 11.39 23.75 6.98
C SER A 116 12.66 24.10 7.74
N SER A 117 12.72 23.71 9.02
CA SER A 117 13.89 23.92 9.88
C SER A 117 15.14 23.21 9.37
N LEU A 118 14.99 21.98 8.83
CA LEU A 118 16.09 21.20 8.28
C LEU A 118 16.77 21.94 7.12
N LEU A 119 15.98 22.41 6.16
CA LEU A 119 16.52 23.12 4.99
C LEU A 119 17.10 24.47 5.38
N ALA A 120 16.45 25.21 6.29
CA ALA A 120 16.95 26.50 6.76
C ALA A 120 18.40 26.40 7.27
N ILE A 121 18.72 25.36 8.04
CA ILE A 121 20.08 25.14 8.57
C ILE A 121 21.08 24.84 7.43
N MET A 122 20.70 24.02 6.45
CA MET A 122 21.58 23.70 5.31
C MET A 122 21.83 24.93 4.44
N ILE A 123 20.79 25.73 4.20
CA ILE A 123 20.87 26.99 3.45
C ILE A 123 21.79 27.97 4.19
N ASN A 124 21.66 28.10 5.51
CA ASN A 124 22.52 28.95 6.32
C ASN A 124 24.00 28.52 6.25
N LYS A 125 24.29 27.21 6.27
CA LYS A 125 25.66 26.69 6.11
C LYS A 125 26.27 27.13 4.77
N CYS A 126 25.53 27.02 3.68
CA CYS A 126 25.95 27.48 2.36
C CYS A 126 26.12 29.02 2.30
N LEU A 127 25.17 29.74 2.91
CA LEU A 127 25.16 31.20 2.98
C LEU A 127 26.39 31.74 3.73
N VAL A 128 26.66 31.25 4.94
CA VAL A 128 27.81 31.66 5.76
C VAL A 128 29.12 31.34 5.06
N LYS A 129 29.21 30.18 4.39
CA LYS A 129 30.40 29.79 3.63
C LYS A 129 30.73 30.79 2.51
N LEU A 130 29.73 31.25 1.76
CA LEU A 130 29.93 32.19 0.65
C LEU A 130 30.15 33.64 1.11
N LEU A 131 29.55 34.04 2.24
CA LEU A 131 29.66 35.42 2.75
C LEU A 131 30.87 35.66 3.65
N SER A 132 31.34 34.63 4.36
CA SER A 132 32.41 34.75 5.37
C SER A 132 33.65 33.96 5.01
N GLY A 133 33.66 33.26 3.88
CA GLY A 133 34.85 32.59 3.38
C GLY A 133 35.77 33.59 2.68
N GLU A 134 37.01 33.71 3.16
CA GLU A 134 38.05 34.55 2.54
C GLU A 134 38.25 34.21 1.05
N GLU A 135 38.06 32.93 0.68
CA GLU A 135 38.13 32.45 -0.71
C GLU A 135 37.08 33.09 -1.63
N TYR A 136 35.96 33.60 -1.10
CA TYR A 136 34.77 34.02 -1.86
C TYR A 136 34.46 35.52 -1.76
N GLU A 137 35.31 36.30 -1.09
CA GLU A 137 35.08 37.74 -0.84
C GLU A 137 34.96 38.56 -2.14
N PHE A 138 35.59 38.10 -3.23
CA PHE A 138 35.54 38.73 -4.55
C PHE A 138 34.13 38.74 -5.20
N LEU A 139 33.20 37.90 -4.74
CA LEU A 139 31.89 37.73 -5.40
C LEU A 139 30.90 38.87 -5.10
N GLN A 140 31.12 39.67 -4.04
CA GLN A 140 30.27 40.78 -3.58
C GLN A 140 28.77 40.47 -3.72
N VAL A 141 28.25 39.57 -2.89
CA VAL A 141 26.89 39.02 -3.05
C VAL A 141 26.04 39.33 -1.83
N ASP A 142 24.78 39.67 -2.08
CA ASP A 142 23.79 39.81 -1.02
C ASP A 142 23.23 38.46 -0.54
N ARG A 143 22.76 38.42 0.71
CA ARG A 143 22.22 37.19 1.31
C ARG A 143 21.06 36.59 0.49
N VAL A 144 20.21 37.45 -0.06
CA VAL A 144 19.03 37.05 -0.83
C VAL A 144 19.42 36.47 -2.18
N GLU A 145 20.44 37.03 -2.84
CA GLU A 145 20.94 36.55 -4.14
C GLU A 145 21.51 35.13 -4.02
N VAL A 146 22.29 34.87 -2.96
CA VAL A 146 22.83 33.53 -2.68
C VAL A 146 21.70 32.52 -2.54
N VAL A 147 20.68 32.85 -1.74
CA VAL A 147 19.64 31.90 -1.37
C VAL A 147 18.62 31.70 -2.50
N THR A 148 18.30 32.73 -3.27
CA THR A 148 17.45 32.61 -4.47
C THR A 148 18.16 31.82 -5.57
N SER A 149 19.46 32.04 -5.78
CA SER A 149 20.28 31.25 -6.71
C SER A 149 20.34 29.77 -6.29
N LEU A 150 20.53 29.51 -4.99
CA LEU A 150 20.50 28.16 -4.42
C LEU A 150 19.13 27.49 -4.58
N CYS A 151 18.04 28.25 -4.43
CA CYS A 151 16.68 27.79 -4.68
C CYS A 151 16.48 27.37 -6.14
N LEU A 152 16.92 28.20 -7.09
CA LEU A 152 16.86 27.91 -8.52
C LEU A 152 17.67 26.65 -8.85
N LEU A 153 18.93 26.58 -8.41
CA LEU A 153 19.81 25.44 -8.68
C LEU A 153 19.25 24.14 -8.09
N SER A 154 18.74 24.18 -6.86
CA SER A 154 18.10 23.02 -6.23
C SER A 154 16.89 22.53 -7.02
N GLY A 155 16.05 23.45 -7.52
CA GLY A 155 14.90 23.12 -8.36
C GLY A 155 15.28 22.55 -9.73
N VAL A 156 16.35 23.06 -10.34
CA VAL A 156 16.93 22.50 -11.59
C VAL A 156 17.43 21.08 -11.35
N ILE A 157 18.20 20.84 -10.28
CA ILE A 157 18.69 19.51 -9.91
C ILE A 157 17.51 18.55 -9.70
N GLN A 158 16.47 18.94 -8.96
CA GLN A 158 15.26 18.13 -8.76
C GLN A 158 14.53 17.81 -10.07
N THR A 159 14.43 18.77 -10.99
CA THR A 159 13.82 18.57 -12.30
C THR A 159 14.62 17.60 -13.15
N VAL A 160 15.95 17.74 -13.18
CA VAL A 160 16.86 16.78 -13.86
C VAL A 160 16.73 15.38 -13.25
N MET A 161 16.70 15.27 -11.92
CA MET A 161 16.46 13.99 -11.24
C MET A 161 15.10 13.37 -11.61
N ALA A 162 14.05 14.17 -11.81
CA ALA A 162 12.73 13.69 -12.23
C ALA A 162 12.73 13.17 -13.68
N ILE A 163 13.48 13.84 -14.56
CA ILE A 163 13.65 13.44 -15.97
C ILE A 163 14.40 12.11 -16.04
N LEU A 164 15.49 11.97 -15.27
CA LEU A 164 16.29 10.75 -15.18
C LEU A 164 15.61 9.61 -14.42
N ARG A 165 14.44 9.86 -13.81
CA ARG A 165 13.70 8.90 -12.94
C ARG A 165 14.56 8.38 -11.79
N CYS A 166 15.28 9.29 -11.13
CA CYS A 166 16.04 9.01 -9.93
C CYS A 166 15.14 8.70 -8.72
N ASP A 167 13.81 8.85 -8.83
CA ASP A 167 12.83 8.48 -7.80
C ASP A 167 12.98 7.02 -7.33
N LYS A 168 13.48 6.14 -8.21
CA LYS A 168 13.80 4.74 -7.86
C LYS A 168 15.03 4.62 -6.95
N LEU A 169 16.11 5.35 -7.26
CA LEU A 169 17.33 5.35 -6.46
C LEU A 169 17.07 5.96 -5.08
N MET A 170 16.22 6.98 -5.04
CA MET A 170 15.86 7.62 -3.79
C MET A 170 15.12 6.72 -2.79
N LYS A 171 14.61 5.56 -3.21
CA LYS A 171 14.05 4.55 -2.30
C LYS A 171 15.09 3.84 -1.43
N PHE A 172 16.38 3.97 -1.74
CA PHE A 172 17.46 3.42 -0.90
C PHE A 172 17.65 4.20 0.41
N LEU A 173 17.09 5.41 0.54
CA LEU A 173 17.04 6.09 1.83
C LEU A 173 15.98 5.42 2.72
N SER A 174 16.44 4.53 3.59
CA SER A 174 15.57 3.73 4.44
C SER A 174 14.80 4.59 5.47
N ALA A 175 13.64 4.11 5.92
CA ALA A 175 12.88 4.80 6.97
C ALA A 175 13.70 5.10 8.25
N PRO A 176 14.56 4.18 8.74
CA PRO A 176 15.48 4.46 9.85
C PRO A 176 16.45 5.62 9.58
N ALA A 177 16.98 5.75 8.36
CA ALA A 177 17.86 6.85 7.99
C ALA A 177 17.10 8.20 8.01
N ILE A 178 15.86 8.24 7.54
CA ILE A 178 15.00 9.43 7.62
C ILE A 178 14.69 9.79 9.08
N SER A 179 14.39 8.80 9.91
CA SER A 179 14.18 9.00 11.36
C SER A 179 15.44 9.56 12.03
N ALA A 180 16.63 9.05 11.70
CA ALA A 180 17.92 9.58 12.19
C ALA A 180 18.13 11.05 11.83
N ILE A 181 18.00 11.39 10.55
CA ILE A 181 18.13 12.76 10.03
C ILE A 181 17.13 13.70 10.72
N THR A 182 15.89 13.24 10.90
CA THR A 182 14.86 14.00 11.61
C THR A 182 15.29 14.28 13.05
N VAL A 183 15.65 13.25 13.82
CA VAL A 183 16.06 13.40 15.24
C VAL A 183 17.28 14.31 15.37
N SER A 184 18.33 14.06 14.59
CA SER A 184 19.56 14.85 14.67
C SER A 184 19.34 16.31 14.27
N SER A 185 18.53 16.59 13.25
CA SER A 185 18.19 17.96 12.87
C SER A 185 17.36 18.69 13.93
N CYS A 186 16.48 17.98 14.64
CA CYS A 186 15.70 18.55 15.74
C CYS A 186 16.62 18.98 16.88
N PHE A 187 17.57 18.10 17.25
CA PHE A 187 18.55 18.38 18.28
C PHE A 187 19.49 19.53 17.88
N TYR A 188 20.08 19.45 16.69
CA TYR A 188 20.98 20.47 16.16
C TYR A 188 20.29 21.84 16.03
N GLY A 189 19.06 21.87 15.50
CA GLY A 189 18.26 23.08 15.36
C GLY A 189 17.91 23.72 16.71
N ASN A 190 17.60 22.92 17.73
CA ASN A 190 17.39 23.44 19.08
C ASN A 190 18.67 24.07 19.64
N VAL A 191 19.83 23.43 19.46
CA VAL A 191 21.13 24.02 19.88
C VAL A 191 21.40 25.34 19.16
N MET A 192 21.10 25.43 17.86
CA MET A 192 21.23 26.66 17.07
C MET A 192 20.29 27.81 17.51
N LEU A 193 19.21 27.49 18.23
CA LEU A 193 18.26 28.48 18.76
C LEU A 193 18.61 28.95 20.18
N LEU A 194 19.45 28.22 20.92
CA LEU A 194 19.83 28.58 22.29
C LEU A 194 20.42 29.99 22.42
N PRO A 195 21.33 30.46 21.53
CA PRO A 195 21.86 31.82 21.65
C PRO A 195 20.76 32.89 21.61
N LYS A 196 19.72 32.72 20.79
CA LYS A 196 18.59 33.65 20.71
C LYS A 196 17.71 33.62 21.96
N MET A 197 17.53 32.45 22.58
CA MET A 197 16.81 32.32 23.85
C MET A 197 17.58 32.96 25.03
N LEU A 198 18.91 32.99 24.96
CA LEU A 198 19.78 33.64 25.94
C LEU A 198 20.05 35.13 25.62
N GLY A 199 19.69 35.60 24.43
CA GLY A 199 20.02 36.95 23.96
C GLY A 199 21.52 37.16 23.73
N LEU A 200 22.25 36.10 23.39
CA LEU A 200 23.69 36.11 23.10
C LEU A 200 23.94 36.36 21.61
N LYS A 201 24.84 37.31 21.32
CA LYS A 201 25.38 37.54 19.97
C LYS A 201 26.71 36.80 19.83
N LEU A 202 26.68 35.64 19.17
CA LEU A 202 27.86 34.82 18.92
C LEU A 202 28.30 34.95 17.45
N PRO A 203 29.61 34.93 17.16
CA PRO A 203 30.10 34.97 15.80
C PRO A 203 29.69 33.70 15.02
N PRO A 204 29.31 33.81 13.74
CA PRO A 204 29.03 32.65 12.91
C PRO A 204 30.34 31.88 12.64
N ARG A 205 30.36 30.58 12.94
CA ARG A 205 31.48 29.70 12.59
C ARG A 205 31.16 28.91 11.31
N SER A 206 32.14 28.84 10.41
CA SER A 206 32.06 28.09 9.15
C SER A 206 32.63 26.65 9.25
N SER A 207 33.08 26.21 10.44
CA SER A 207 33.70 24.88 10.60
C SER A 207 32.75 23.77 10.19
N ASN A 208 33.21 22.89 9.30
CA ASN A 208 32.42 21.77 8.79
C ASN A 208 32.19 20.68 9.84
N TRP A 209 33.17 20.45 10.73
CA TRP A 209 33.10 19.39 11.73
C TRP A 209 32.97 19.98 13.14
N PHE A 210 32.23 19.29 13.98
CA PHE A 210 31.96 19.60 15.39
C PHE A 210 31.36 20.98 15.65
N ASN A 211 30.75 21.63 14.66
CA ASN A 211 30.21 23.00 14.79
C ASN A 211 29.24 23.14 15.97
N MET A 212 28.38 22.14 16.18
CA MET A 212 27.45 22.11 17.31
C MET A 212 28.18 22.14 18.66
N PHE A 213 29.27 21.38 18.81
CA PHE A 213 30.04 21.32 20.04
C PHE A 213 30.83 22.61 20.28
N TYR A 214 31.37 23.22 19.22
CA TYR A 214 31.98 24.55 19.31
C TYR A 214 30.96 25.62 19.71
N LEU A 215 29.75 25.57 19.17
CA LEU A 215 28.68 26.49 19.58
C LEU A 215 28.30 26.30 21.06
N LEU A 216 28.19 25.05 21.53
CA LEU A 216 27.94 24.78 22.95
C LEU A 216 29.06 25.32 23.84
N ARG A 217 30.32 25.20 23.41
CA ARG A 217 31.46 25.82 24.09
C ARG A 217 31.38 27.34 24.07
N ASP A 218 31.06 27.95 22.93
CA ASP A 218 30.93 29.42 22.81
C ASP A 218 29.79 29.96 23.69
N ILE A 219 28.68 29.21 23.82
CA ILE A 219 27.58 29.52 24.73
C ILE A 219 28.05 29.43 26.19
N TYR A 220 28.79 28.37 26.54
CA TYR A 220 29.37 28.22 27.88
C TYR A 220 30.32 29.37 28.22
N ASP A 221 31.24 29.68 27.31
CA ASP A 221 32.25 30.74 27.49
C ASP A 221 31.61 32.14 27.56
N ASN A 222 30.48 32.38 26.91
CA ASN A 222 29.79 33.69 26.93
C ASN A 222 28.53 33.71 27.81
N PHE A 223 28.32 32.70 28.66
CA PHE A 223 27.10 32.58 29.47
C PHE A 223 26.86 33.80 30.37
N TYR A 224 27.93 34.44 30.87
CA TYR A 224 27.84 35.65 31.70
C TYR A 224 27.31 36.90 30.96
N LYS A 225 27.36 36.93 29.62
CA LYS A 225 26.85 38.05 28.79
C LYS A 225 25.36 37.91 28.46
N THR A 226 24.67 36.92 29.02
CA THR A 226 23.25 36.64 28.78
C THR A 226 22.38 37.82 29.15
N ASN A 227 21.46 38.20 28.25
CA ASN A 227 20.47 39.22 28.55
C ASN A 227 19.39 38.61 29.47
N ARG A 228 19.37 39.05 30.73
CA ARG A 228 18.47 38.54 31.77
C ARG A 228 16.99 38.68 31.39
N MET A 229 16.61 39.79 30.76
CA MET A 229 15.22 40.02 30.35
C MET A 229 14.82 39.06 29.22
N THR A 230 15.72 38.80 28.27
CA THR A 230 15.50 37.83 27.19
C THR A 230 15.33 36.41 27.74
N LEU A 231 16.12 36.04 28.75
CA LEU A 231 15.99 34.76 29.45
C LEU A 231 14.64 34.63 30.18
N ILE A 232 14.22 35.67 30.91
CA ILE A 232 12.92 35.69 31.62
C ILE A 232 11.78 35.50 30.63
N ILE A 233 11.76 36.25 29.52
CA ILE A 233 10.75 36.14 28.47
C ILE A 233 10.76 34.75 27.84
N SER A 234 11.93 34.18 27.58
CA SER A 234 12.04 32.84 27.00
C SER A 234 11.51 31.76 27.93
N CYS A 235 11.87 31.81 29.22
CA CYS A 235 11.39 30.87 30.23
C CYS A 235 9.89 31.02 30.47
N SER A 236 9.37 32.25 30.61
CA SER A 236 7.94 32.48 30.82
C SER A 236 7.11 32.02 29.62
N THR A 237 7.58 32.30 28.40
CA THR A 237 6.94 31.86 27.15
C THR A 237 6.95 30.34 27.03
N LEU A 238 8.06 29.68 27.40
CA LEU A 238 8.16 28.22 27.37
C LEU A 238 7.17 27.59 28.34
N VAL A 239 7.13 28.06 29.58
CA VAL A 239 6.18 27.59 30.60
C VAL A 239 4.75 27.82 30.15
N PHE A 240 4.45 29.00 29.60
CA PHE A 240 3.11 29.33 29.08
C PHE A 240 2.69 28.40 27.94
N LEU A 241 3.54 28.16 26.94
CA LEU A 241 3.23 27.26 25.83
C LEU A 241 3.04 25.81 26.29
N LEU A 242 3.88 25.33 27.21
CA LEU A 242 3.72 23.98 27.77
C LEU A 242 2.44 23.88 28.61
N PHE A 243 2.14 24.88 29.44
CA PHE A 243 0.90 24.94 30.22
C PHE A 243 -0.35 24.92 29.31
N MET A 244 -0.37 25.78 28.29
CA MET A 244 -1.44 25.81 27.30
C MET A 244 -1.63 24.46 26.61
N LYS A 245 -0.53 23.80 26.23
CA LYS A 245 -0.55 22.50 25.52
C LYS A 245 -0.96 21.32 26.40
N TYR A 246 -0.55 21.28 27.66
CA TYR A 246 -0.80 20.12 28.53
C TYR A 246 -2.03 20.26 29.43
N VAL A 247 -2.45 21.48 29.76
CA VAL A 247 -3.57 21.73 30.67
C VAL A 247 -4.82 22.17 29.89
N ILE A 248 -4.68 23.18 29.03
CA ILE A 248 -5.83 23.81 28.36
C ILE A 248 -6.24 23.03 27.11
N GLU A 249 -5.30 22.61 26.27
CA GLU A 249 -5.62 21.88 25.03
C GLU A 249 -6.44 20.59 25.26
N PRO A 250 -6.14 19.74 26.26
CA PRO A 250 -6.95 18.55 26.55
C PRO A 250 -8.36 18.89 27.05
N GLN A 251 -8.52 20.01 27.78
CA GLN A 251 -9.84 20.48 28.22
C GLN A 251 -10.64 21.02 27.04
N PHE A 252 -10.01 21.80 26.15
CA PHE A 252 -10.63 22.32 24.94
C PHE A 252 -11.10 21.21 23.99
N LYS A 253 -10.33 20.12 23.87
CA LYS A 253 -10.71 18.93 23.08
C LYS A 253 -12.01 18.26 23.54
N LYS A 254 -12.44 18.46 24.79
CA LYS A 254 -13.72 17.94 25.31
C LYS A 254 -14.93 18.78 24.89
N THR A 255 -14.73 19.98 24.36
CA THR A 255 -15.80 20.89 23.95
C THR A 255 -16.31 20.60 22.53
N ARG A 256 -17.42 21.23 22.14
CA ARG A 256 -18.02 21.15 20.79
C ARG A 256 -17.04 21.53 19.66
N PHE A 257 -16.01 22.31 19.96
CA PHE A 257 -14.98 22.76 19.02
C PHE A 257 -13.72 21.89 19.01
N GLY A 258 -13.73 20.72 19.66
CA GLY A 258 -12.55 19.87 19.85
C GLY A 258 -11.86 19.34 18.57
N LYS A 259 -12.44 19.57 17.39
CA LYS A 259 -11.81 19.29 16.08
C LYS A 259 -10.80 20.34 15.65
N ILE A 260 -10.89 21.57 16.16
CA ILE A 260 -9.96 22.67 15.82
C ILE A 260 -8.92 22.78 16.94
N PRO A 261 -7.62 22.74 16.62
CA PRO A 261 -6.56 22.92 17.61
C PRO A 261 -6.59 24.35 18.16
N PHE A 262 -6.41 24.49 19.48
CA PHE A 262 -6.40 25.79 20.13
C PHE A 262 -5.17 26.60 19.66
N PRO A 263 -5.31 27.84 19.18
CA PRO A 263 -4.25 28.59 18.50
C PRO A 263 -3.25 29.19 19.51
N THR A 264 -2.55 28.33 20.26
CA THR A 264 -1.63 28.71 21.34
C THR A 264 -0.53 29.66 20.88
N GLU A 265 0.05 29.38 19.72
CA GLU A 265 1.18 30.10 19.15
C GLU A 265 0.79 31.53 18.77
N LEU A 266 -0.41 31.72 18.20
CA LEU A 266 -0.91 33.05 17.84
C LEU A 266 -1.13 33.91 19.08
N ILE A 267 -1.76 33.35 20.12
CA ILE A 267 -1.98 34.05 21.39
C ILE A 267 -0.65 34.46 22.01
N THR A 268 0.34 33.56 22.01
CA THR A 268 1.68 33.86 22.51
C THR A 268 2.34 35.02 21.75
N ILE A 269 2.21 35.08 20.43
CA ILE A 269 2.73 36.19 19.61
C ILE A 269 2.06 37.50 20.00
N ILE A 270 0.72 37.52 20.05
CA ILE A 270 -0.04 38.75 20.34
C ILE A 270 0.32 39.29 21.73
N VAL A 271 0.31 38.43 22.75
CA VAL A 271 0.62 38.83 24.14
C VAL A 271 2.04 39.37 24.25
N ASN A 272 3.03 38.67 23.68
CA ASN A 272 4.42 39.14 23.74
C ASN A 272 4.69 40.39 22.89
N ALA A 273 4.00 40.56 21.76
CA ALA A 273 4.08 41.77 20.96
C ALA A 273 3.53 42.98 21.72
N LEU A 274 2.39 42.82 22.40
CA LEU A 274 1.79 43.88 23.24
C LEU A 274 2.68 44.24 24.44
N ILE A 275 3.22 43.24 25.14
CA ILE A 275 4.18 43.47 26.23
C ILE A 275 5.41 44.20 25.70
N SER A 276 5.97 43.75 24.57
CA SER A 276 7.15 44.38 23.98
C SER A 276 6.92 45.83 23.56
N TYR A 277 5.75 46.12 22.99
CA TYR A 277 5.34 47.47 22.60
C TYR A 277 5.15 48.39 23.80
N HIS A 278 4.46 47.93 24.86
CA HIS A 278 4.13 48.78 26.00
C HIS A 278 5.33 49.06 26.92
N PHE A 279 6.24 48.08 27.08
CA PHE A 279 7.41 48.21 27.95
C PHE A 279 8.68 48.65 27.20
N ASP A 280 8.60 48.86 25.89
CA ASP A 280 9.71 49.15 24.97
C ASP A 280 10.97 48.33 25.28
N LEU A 281 10.82 47.01 25.16
CA LEU A 281 11.84 46.04 25.60
C LEU A 281 13.19 46.19 24.88
N ARG A 282 13.19 46.78 23.68
CA ARG A 282 14.41 47.01 22.92
C ARG A 282 15.25 48.13 23.54
N GLN A 283 14.64 49.29 23.80
CA GLN A 283 15.38 50.45 24.32
C GLN A 283 15.74 50.26 25.79
N ASN A 284 14.78 49.80 26.61
CA ASN A 284 14.94 49.72 28.05
C ASN A 284 15.78 48.52 28.52
N TYR A 285 15.71 47.40 27.79
CA TYR A 285 16.30 46.13 28.23
C TYR A 285 17.20 45.47 27.18
N GLY A 286 17.44 46.10 26.03
CA GLY A 286 18.33 45.58 24.98
C GLY A 286 17.85 44.25 24.39
N VAL A 287 16.55 43.95 24.43
CA VAL A 287 15.98 42.72 23.87
C VAL A 287 15.95 42.82 22.34
N GLU A 288 16.38 41.76 21.66
CA GLU A 288 16.39 41.70 20.20
C GLU A 288 14.97 41.44 19.66
N ILE A 289 14.42 42.41 18.94
CA ILE A 289 13.09 42.36 18.29
C ILE A 289 13.22 42.21 16.77
N LEU A 290 12.12 41.86 16.08
CA LEU A 290 12.10 41.63 14.63
C LEU A 290 12.37 42.87 13.77
N ASN A 291 12.09 44.08 14.29
CA ASN A 291 12.20 45.36 13.57
C ASN A 291 11.26 45.46 12.36
N GLU A 292 11.57 46.34 11.41
CA GLU A 292 10.69 46.64 10.27
C GLU A 292 10.49 45.42 9.35
N ILE A 293 9.23 45.07 9.16
CA ILE A 293 8.75 44.10 8.18
C ILE A 293 8.21 44.92 7.00
N PRO A 294 8.93 45.03 5.87
CA PRO A 294 8.46 45.78 4.71
C PRO A 294 7.07 45.33 4.28
N ARG A 295 6.17 46.31 4.09
CA ARG A 295 4.88 46.09 3.45
C ARG A 295 5.10 46.06 1.95
N GLY A 296 4.61 45.01 1.30
CA GLY A 296 4.57 44.98 -0.15
C GLY A 296 4.82 43.61 -0.73
N PHE A 297 4.43 43.50 -1.98
CA PHE A 297 4.68 42.34 -2.80
C PHE A 297 6.09 42.47 -3.41
N PRO A 298 6.97 41.45 -3.29
CA PRO A 298 8.29 41.54 -3.87
C PRO A 298 8.20 41.45 -5.40
N LEU A 299 8.94 42.29 -6.10
CA LEU A 299 9.06 42.20 -7.54
C LEU A 299 9.88 40.95 -7.94
N PRO A 300 9.56 40.28 -9.05
CA PRO A 300 10.37 39.19 -9.56
C PRO A 300 11.75 39.69 -9.98
N ASN A 301 12.81 39.05 -9.49
CA ASN A 301 14.20 39.31 -9.83
C ASN A 301 14.85 38.02 -10.36
N MET A 302 15.75 38.15 -11.34
CA MET A 302 16.47 37.00 -11.88
C MET A 302 17.55 36.53 -10.89
N PRO A 303 17.55 35.25 -10.46
CA PRO A 303 18.62 34.73 -9.60
C PRO A 303 19.96 34.66 -10.33
N ARG A 304 21.05 35.00 -9.64
CA ARG A 304 22.41 35.00 -10.21
C ARG A 304 22.89 33.57 -10.50
N ILE A 305 23.02 33.22 -11.77
CA ILE A 305 23.48 31.90 -12.22
C ILE A 305 25.00 31.73 -12.01
N ASP A 306 25.75 32.83 -12.00
CA ASP A 306 27.21 32.85 -11.85
C ASP A 306 27.70 32.17 -10.56
N LEU A 307 26.83 32.08 -9.54
CA LEU A 307 27.16 31.49 -8.24
C LEU A 307 27.13 29.96 -8.25
N TRP A 308 26.53 29.32 -9.26
CA TRP A 308 26.29 27.88 -9.30
C TRP A 308 27.53 27.00 -9.08
N PRO A 309 28.71 27.28 -9.67
CA PRO A 309 29.90 26.45 -9.48
C PRO A 309 30.32 26.34 -8.02
N TYR A 310 30.08 27.37 -7.21
CA TYR A 310 30.51 27.45 -5.82
C TYR A 310 29.52 26.78 -4.84
N MET A 311 28.25 26.66 -5.24
CA MET A 311 27.18 26.11 -4.39
C MET A 311 26.68 24.72 -4.82
N VAL A 312 27.12 24.16 -5.96
CA VAL A 312 26.62 22.85 -6.46
C VAL A 312 26.81 21.71 -5.45
N LYS A 313 27.93 21.72 -4.71
CA LYS A 313 28.23 20.72 -3.66
C LYS A 313 27.23 20.78 -2.50
N ASP A 314 26.72 21.96 -2.19
CA ASP A 314 25.74 22.19 -1.13
C ASP A 314 24.30 22.00 -1.65
N ALA A 315 24.04 22.34 -2.91
CA ALA A 315 22.73 22.27 -3.54
C ALA A 315 22.22 20.83 -3.77
N VAL A 316 23.10 19.89 -4.10
CA VAL A 316 22.71 18.48 -4.33
C VAL A 316 22.12 17.83 -3.06
N PRO A 317 22.77 17.85 -1.89
CA PRO A 317 22.17 17.37 -0.64
C PRO A 317 20.87 18.09 -0.29
N ILE A 318 20.79 19.41 -0.48
CA ILE A 318 19.58 20.20 -0.22
C ILE A 318 18.41 19.73 -1.10
N ALA A 319 18.66 19.53 -2.39
CA ALA A 319 17.68 19.02 -3.35
C ALA A 319 17.15 17.63 -2.97
N ILE A 320 18.07 16.74 -2.57
CA ILE A 320 17.76 15.38 -2.10
C ILE A 320 16.90 15.42 -0.84
N VAL A 321 17.32 16.17 0.19
CA VAL A 321 16.60 16.26 1.47
C VAL A 321 15.21 16.89 1.31
N SER A 322 15.11 17.95 0.50
CA SER A 322 13.83 18.61 0.17
C SER A 322 12.84 17.62 -0.45
N TYR A 323 13.28 16.81 -1.41
CA TYR A 323 12.43 15.79 -2.02
C TYR A 323 12.09 14.65 -1.03
N MET A 324 13.06 14.19 -0.23
CA MET A 324 12.87 13.09 0.72
C MET A 324 11.85 13.36 1.80
N LEU A 325 11.83 14.56 2.36
CA LEU A 325 10.82 14.95 3.34
C LEU A 325 9.41 14.93 2.72
N THR A 326 9.29 15.43 1.49
CA THR A 326 8.05 15.43 0.72
C THR A 326 7.59 14.00 0.40
N LEU A 327 8.49 13.13 -0.09
CA LEU A 327 8.19 11.74 -0.40
C LEU A 327 7.81 10.93 0.84
N SER A 328 8.51 11.11 1.95
CA SER A 328 8.25 10.40 3.21
C SER A 328 6.84 10.70 3.73
N LEU A 329 6.45 11.98 3.73
CA LEU A 329 5.09 12.41 4.10
C LEU A 329 4.05 11.87 3.11
N GLY A 330 4.30 12.00 1.81
CA GLY A 330 3.44 11.45 0.77
C GLY A 330 3.19 9.95 0.98
N GLN A 331 4.22 9.18 1.36
CA GLN A 331 4.09 7.74 1.63
C GLN A 331 3.24 7.46 2.86
N ILE A 332 3.43 8.19 3.96
CA ILE A 332 2.63 8.05 5.18
C ILE A 332 1.15 8.29 4.87
N TYR A 333 0.84 9.39 4.19
CA TYR A 333 -0.54 9.78 3.90
C TYR A 333 -1.18 8.97 2.79
N SER A 334 -0.41 8.50 1.81
CA SER A 334 -0.90 7.56 0.78
C SER A 334 -1.36 6.24 1.39
N LYS A 335 -0.63 5.73 2.39
CA LYS A 335 -1.04 4.54 3.16
C LYS A 335 -2.24 4.83 4.05
N LYS A 336 -2.23 5.96 4.76
CA LYS A 336 -3.31 6.34 5.69
C LYS A 336 -4.65 6.58 5.00
N HIS A 337 -4.65 7.25 3.84
CA HIS A 337 -5.86 7.59 3.08
C HIS A 337 -6.07 6.73 1.84
N LYS A 338 -5.29 5.64 1.68
CA LYS A 338 -5.43 4.63 0.61
C LYS A 338 -5.44 5.21 -0.81
N PHE A 339 -4.64 6.24 -1.09
CA PHE A 339 -4.44 6.75 -2.47
C PHE A 339 -3.07 6.32 -3.02
N ARG A 340 -2.93 6.32 -4.34
CA ARG A 340 -1.65 5.98 -5.00
C ARG A 340 -0.77 7.23 -5.10
N LEU A 341 0.41 7.17 -4.50
CA LEU A 341 1.44 8.21 -4.63
C LEU A 341 2.26 8.02 -5.91
N ASP A 342 2.41 9.07 -6.72
CA ASP A 342 3.37 9.10 -7.83
C ASP A 342 4.65 9.82 -7.39
N SER A 343 5.65 9.04 -6.99
CA SER A 343 6.92 9.56 -6.46
C SER A 343 7.66 10.45 -7.45
N ASN A 344 7.61 10.15 -8.75
CA ASN A 344 8.31 10.94 -9.75
C ASN A 344 7.57 12.26 -10.05
N GLN A 345 6.24 12.27 -9.95
CA GLN A 345 5.47 13.49 -10.11
C GLN A 345 5.69 14.45 -8.93
N GLU A 346 5.77 13.95 -7.69
CA GLU A 346 6.13 14.78 -6.53
C GLU A 346 7.56 15.35 -6.66
N LEU A 347 8.51 14.58 -7.20
CA LEU A 347 9.87 15.07 -7.45
C LEU A 347 9.87 16.21 -8.47
N LEU A 348 9.15 16.03 -9.58
CA LEU A 348 8.99 17.07 -10.61
C LEU A 348 8.29 18.31 -10.05
N ALA A 349 7.22 18.13 -9.27
CA ALA A 349 6.48 19.22 -8.65
C ALA A 349 7.39 20.06 -7.74
N MET A 350 8.18 19.42 -6.89
CA MET A 350 9.16 20.11 -6.03
C MET A 350 10.21 20.88 -6.85
N GLY A 351 10.70 20.30 -7.95
CA GLY A 351 11.61 21.00 -8.86
C GLY A 351 10.99 22.26 -9.47
N ILE A 352 9.77 22.16 -9.99
CA ILE A 352 9.02 23.29 -10.57
C ILE A 352 8.73 24.36 -9.52
N ILE A 353 8.41 23.96 -8.29
CA ILE A 353 8.13 24.89 -7.18
C ILE A 353 9.36 25.70 -6.83
N ASN A 354 10.51 25.06 -6.67
CA ASN A 354 11.74 25.75 -6.33
C ASN A 354 12.21 26.65 -7.48
N ILE A 355 12.09 26.21 -8.75
CA ILE A 355 12.36 27.06 -9.92
C ILE A 355 11.42 28.28 -9.93
N GLY A 356 10.10 28.06 -9.88
CA GLY A 356 9.11 29.13 -9.97
C GLY A 356 9.16 30.11 -8.80
N SER A 357 9.51 29.62 -7.60
CA SER A 357 9.62 30.48 -6.41
C SER A 357 10.93 31.26 -6.38
N SER A 358 11.99 30.77 -7.03
CA SER A 358 13.32 31.41 -7.00
C SER A 358 13.36 32.82 -7.61
N PHE A 359 12.46 33.13 -8.55
CA PHE A 359 12.31 34.47 -9.11
C PHE A 359 11.82 35.50 -8.08
N PHE A 360 11.25 35.03 -6.97
CA PHE A 360 10.89 35.84 -5.83
C PHE A 360 11.95 35.65 -4.74
N PRO A 361 12.09 36.57 -3.78
CA PRO A 361 13.06 36.45 -2.69
C PRO A 361 12.62 35.37 -1.69
N THR A 362 12.73 34.12 -2.12
CA THR A 362 12.38 32.91 -1.39
C THR A 362 13.58 31.99 -1.34
N PHE A 363 13.52 31.03 -0.43
CA PHE A 363 14.57 30.02 -0.26
C PHE A 363 14.01 28.63 -0.50
N THR A 364 14.91 27.65 -0.72
CA THR A 364 14.50 26.29 -1.10
C THR A 364 13.48 25.72 -0.14
N THR A 365 12.39 25.18 -0.70
CA THR A 365 11.23 24.73 0.06
C THR A 365 11.08 23.22 0.12
N THR A 366 10.23 22.77 1.03
CA THR A 366 9.82 21.36 1.19
C THR A 366 8.48 21.30 1.92
N THR A 367 7.87 20.12 1.95
CA THR A 367 6.74 19.84 2.82
C THR A 367 7.14 19.86 4.31
N SER A 368 6.36 20.55 5.14
CA SER A 368 6.51 20.58 6.59
C SER A 368 5.75 19.43 7.26
N MET A 369 6.45 18.66 8.10
CA MET A 369 5.86 17.57 8.88
C MET A 369 4.78 18.09 9.86
N SER A 370 5.08 19.14 10.62
CA SER A 370 4.17 19.68 11.63
C SER A 370 2.90 20.26 11.01
N ARG A 371 3.04 21.02 9.92
CA ARG A 371 1.90 21.68 9.24
C ARG A 371 1.03 20.69 8.48
N THR A 372 1.61 19.65 7.90
CA THR A 372 0.87 18.59 7.21
C THR A 372 -0.01 17.78 8.17
N VAL A 373 0.53 17.43 9.35
CA VAL A 373 -0.25 16.77 10.41
C VAL A 373 -1.38 17.65 10.91
N LEU A 374 -1.13 18.95 11.04
CA LEU A 374 -2.14 19.93 11.44
C LEU A 374 -3.27 20.05 10.41
N ASN A 375 -2.90 20.17 9.13
CA ASN A 375 -3.85 20.23 8.01
C ASN A 375 -4.79 19.02 8.02
N GLU A 376 -4.22 17.82 8.17
CA GLU A 376 -4.97 16.58 8.25
C GLU A 376 -5.86 16.51 9.51
N SER A 377 -5.34 16.93 10.67
CA SER A 377 -6.09 16.93 11.93
C SER A 377 -7.30 17.85 11.91
N CYS A 378 -7.20 18.98 11.18
CA CYS A 378 -8.31 19.90 10.96
C CYS A 378 -9.31 19.41 9.90
N GLY A 379 -9.04 18.26 9.27
CA GLY A 379 -9.90 17.67 8.25
C GLY A 379 -9.69 18.25 6.85
N GLY A 380 -8.51 18.79 6.52
CA GLY A 380 -8.20 19.18 5.15
C GLY A 380 -8.29 17.98 4.20
N ARG A 381 -9.04 18.13 3.10
CA ARG A 381 -9.36 17.05 2.14
C ARG A 381 -8.87 17.32 0.72
N SER A 382 -8.46 18.55 0.42
CA SER A 382 -7.90 18.92 -0.88
C SER A 382 -6.72 19.88 -0.79
N LEU A 383 -6.06 20.09 -1.94
CA LEU A 383 -5.00 21.09 -2.11
C LEU A 383 -5.50 22.54 -1.94
N LEU A 384 -6.83 22.76 -1.93
CA LEU A 384 -7.43 24.08 -1.66
C LEU A 384 -7.03 24.60 -0.27
N SER A 385 -6.83 23.72 0.71
CA SER A 385 -6.33 24.09 2.05
C SER A 385 -4.99 24.85 1.97
N GLY A 386 -4.09 24.44 1.08
CA GLY A 386 -2.82 25.11 0.82
C GLY A 386 -3.00 26.50 0.18
N VAL A 387 -3.95 26.63 -0.75
CA VAL A 387 -4.28 27.92 -1.38
C VAL A 387 -4.85 28.91 -0.36
N VAL A 388 -5.78 28.45 0.50
CA VAL A 388 -6.33 29.26 1.60
C VAL A 388 -5.22 29.70 2.56
N SER A 389 -4.28 28.81 2.87
CA SER A 389 -3.10 29.13 3.67
C SER A 389 -2.24 30.23 3.02
N SER A 390 -2.00 30.16 1.71
CA SER A 390 -1.30 31.22 0.97
C SER A 390 -2.05 32.56 1.00
N ILE A 391 -3.39 32.56 0.86
CA ILE A 391 -4.19 33.79 0.98
C ILE A 391 -4.04 34.40 2.38
N CYS A 392 -4.05 33.56 3.43
CA CYS A 392 -3.78 34.01 4.79
C CYS A 392 -2.38 34.65 4.91
N MET A 393 -1.35 34.06 4.31
CA MET A 393 0.00 34.64 4.27
C MET A 393 0.05 35.99 3.54
N LEU A 394 -0.71 36.14 2.45
CA LEU A 394 -0.79 37.40 1.71
C LEU A 394 -1.38 38.52 2.56
N ILE A 395 -2.44 38.24 3.32
CA ILE A 395 -3.05 39.19 4.28
C ILE A 395 -2.01 39.58 5.35
N VAL A 396 -1.23 38.62 5.83
CA VAL A 396 -0.19 38.90 6.84
C VAL A 396 0.89 39.82 6.30
N ILE A 397 1.40 39.54 5.09
CA ILE A 397 2.45 40.33 4.43
C ILE A 397 1.98 41.76 4.16
N THR A 398 0.73 41.94 3.70
CA THR A 398 0.23 43.23 3.26
C THR A 398 -0.28 44.11 4.41
N TRP A 399 -1.00 43.54 5.38
CA TRP A 399 -1.71 44.31 6.42
C TRP A 399 -1.13 44.11 7.83
N ILE A 400 -0.90 42.86 8.24
CA ILE A 400 -0.53 42.53 9.64
C ILE A 400 0.97 42.74 9.92
N GLY A 401 1.83 42.72 8.90
CA GLY A 401 3.29 42.75 9.02
C GLY A 401 3.83 43.74 10.07
N PRO A 402 3.48 45.04 10.03
CA PRO A 402 3.99 45.99 11.01
C PRO A 402 3.52 45.78 12.45
N LEU A 403 2.40 45.10 12.67
CA LEU A 403 1.97 44.72 14.03
C LEU A 403 2.90 43.67 14.66
N LEU A 404 3.71 42.98 13.84
CA LEU A 404 4.68 41.97 14.28
C LEU A 404 6.07 42.57 14.53
N ALA A 405 6.33 43.82 14.13
CA ALA A 405 7.62 44.49 14.33
C ALA A 405 8.14 44.52 15.78
N PRO A 406 7.31 44.78 16.82
CA PRO A 406 7.79 44.81 18.20
C PRO A 406 8.07 43.42 18.78
N LEU A 407 7.77 42.32 18.06
CA LEU A 407 7.88 40.98 18.62
C LEU A 407 9.33 40.61 18.98
N PRO A 408 9.60 40.12 20.21
CA PRO A 408 10.92 39.61 20.58
C PRO A 408 11.30 38.35 19.78
N SER A 409 12.52 38.32 19.26
CA SER A 409 13.07 37.17 18.49
C SER A 409 13.19 35.89 19.33
N CYS A 410 13.38 36.01 20.64
CA CYS A 410 13.46 34.88 21.56
C CYS A 410 12.14 34.10 21.66
N VAL A 411 10.99 34.78 21.53
CA VAL A 411 9.66 34.15 21.53
C VAL A 411 9.51 33.22 20.33
N LEU A 412 10.00 33.63 19.14
CA LEU A 412 10.01 32.79 17.95
C LEU A 412 10.91 31.55 18.10
N ALA A 413 12.04 31.68 18.79
CA ALA A 413 12.93 30.57 19.08
C ALA A 413 12.22 29.53 19.97
N VAL A 414 11.55 29.98 21.05
CA VAL A 414 10.81 29.10 21.96
C VAL A 414 9.65 28.38 21.25
N ILE A 415 8.89 29.08 20.40
CA ILE A 415 7.81 28.47 19.61
C ILE A 415 8.34 27.30 18.77
N VAL A 416 9.51 27.47 18.13
CA VAL A 416 10.12 26.40 17.33
C VAL A 416 10.56 25.23 18.20
N VAL A 417 11.21 25.47 19.34
CA VAL A 417 11.64 24.42 20.27
C VAL A 417 10.44 23.55 20.70
N VAL A 418 9.31 24.18 21.02
CA VAL A 418 8.08 23.47 21.41
C VAL A 418 7.45 22.72 20.23
N ALA A 419 7.47 23.30 19.02
CA ALA A 419 6.91 22.66 17.83
C ALA A 419 7.68 21.39 17.43
N VAL A 420 9.00 21.42 17.52
CA VAL A 420 9.90 20.34 17.11
C VAL A 420 9.89 19.14 18.07
N ARG A 421 9.39 19.31 19.32
CA ARG A 421 9.26 18.24 20.32
C ARG A 421 8.64 16.95 19.77
N THR A 422 7.59 17.07 18.96
CA THR A 422 6.88 15.91 18.40
C THR A 422 7.73 15.09 17.45
N LEU A 423 8.67 15.73 16.75
CA LEU A 423 9.62 15.07 15.84
C LEU A 423 10.74 14.37 16.61
N PHE A 424 11.15 14.94 17.76
CA PHE A 424 12.15 14.33 18.65
C PHE A 424 11.66 13.01 19.26
N ASN A 425 10.34 12.80 19.41
CA ASN A 425 9.77 11.54 19.86
C ASN A 425 10.13 10.34 18.97
N LYS A 426 10.63 10.55 17.75
CA LYS A 426 11.17 9.45 16.91
C LYS A 426 12.34 8.71 17.56
N VAL A 427 13.04 9.29 18.54
CA VAL A 427 14.06 8.58 19.33
C VAL A 427 13.50 7.32 19.99
N TYR A 428 12.21 7.31 20.35
CA TYR A 428 11.55 6.14 20.95
C TYR A 428 11.35 4.96 19.98
N GLU A 429 11.74 5.09 18.70
CA GLU A 429 11.81 3.98 17.74
C GLU A 429 13.03 3.07 17.98
N LEU A 430 14.12 3.58 18.58
CA LEU A 430 15.37 2.83 18.76
C LEU A 430 15.20 1.49 19.50
N PRO A 431 14.47 1.40 20.64
CA PRO A 431 14.27 0.12 21.32
C PRO A 431 13.46 -0.88 20.49
N LYS A 432 12.56 -0.39 19.63
CA LYS A 432 11.76 -1.24 18.72
C LYS A 432 12.65 -1.77 17.60
N LEU A 433 13.46 -0.91 16.99
CA LEU A 433 14.41 -1.31 15.95
C LEU A 433 15.40 -2.35 16.45
N TRP A 434 15.93 -2.21 17.67
CA TRP A 434 16.82 -3.21 18.25
C TRP A 434 16.19 -4.61 18.34
N ARG A 435 14.89 -4.69 18.63
CA ARG A 435 14.14 -5.96 18.69
C ARG A 435 13.80 -6.51 17.31
N TYR A 436 13.59 -5.66 16.31
CA TYR A 436 13.19 -6.05 14.96
C TYR A 436 14.38 -6.37 14.05
N SER A 437 15.34 -5.45 13.95
CA SER A 437 16.45 -5.49 13.01
C SER A 437 17.63 -4.71 13.59
N LYS A 438 18.66 -5.44 14.02
CA LYS A 438 19.90 -4.85 14.53
C LYS A 438 20.57 -3.95 13.49
N HIS A 439 20.43 -4.28 12.20
CA HIS A 439 20.98 -3.48 11.11
C HIS A 439 20.30 -2.12 10.99
N ASP A 440 18.96 -2.08 11.04
CA ASP A 440 18.20 -0.81 10.98
C ASP A 440 18.46 0.07 12.19
N PHE A 441 18.65 -0.54 13.36
CA PHE A 441 19.10 0.17 14.56
C PHE A 441 20.45 0.87 14.33
N TRP A 442 21.45 0.15 13.81
CA TRP A 442 22.77 0.72 13.56
C TRP A 442 22.75 1.79 12.47
N ILE A 443 21.95 1.61 11.41
CA ILE A 443 21.74 2.67 10.40
C ILE A 443 21.22 3.94 11.08
N MET A 444 20.21 3.83 11.94
CA MET A 444 19.66 5.00 12.63
C MET A 444 20.69 5.67 13.55
N VAL A 445 21.42 4.89 14.36
CA VAL A 445 22.42 5.41 15.32
C VAL A 445 23.61 6.07 14.61
N LEU A 446 24.24 5.37 13.66
CA LEU A 446 25.44 5.88 12.97
C LEU A 446 25.12 7.11 12.13
N THR A 447 24.00 7.09 11.40
CA THR A 447 23.52 8.26 10.65
C THR A 447 23.28 9.44 11.59
N SER A 448 22.67 9.19 12.76
CA SER A 448 22.41 10.26 13.73
C SER A 448 23.69 10.89 14.26
N ILE A 449 24.69 10.08 14.63
CA ILE A 449 25.98 10.52 15.16
C ILE A 449 26.74 11.35 14.11
N ILE A 450 26.85 10.85 12.88
CA ILE A 450 27.54 11.56 11.79
C ILE A 450 26.84 12.88 11.47
N THR A 451 25.50 12.89 11.48
CA THR A 451 24.72 14.10 11.26
C THR A 451 25.03 15.18 12.33
N LEU A 452 25.16 14.78 13.60
CA LEU A 452 25.44 15.72 14.70
C LEU A 452 26.88 16.25 14.67
N ILE A 453 27.84 15.43 14.21
CA ILE A 453 29.26 15.80 14.14
C ILE A 453 29.56 16.64 12.91
N SER A 454 29.17 16.18 11.71
CA SER A 454 29.57 16.79 10.44
C SER A 454 28.50 17.69 9.82
N GLY A 455 27.23 17.52 10.20
CA GLY A 455 26.11 18.23 9.62
C GLY A 455 25.19 17.36 8.76
N LEU A 456 24.13 18.00 8.26
CA LEU A 456 22.99 17.31 7.67
C LEU A 456 23.26 16.68 6.31
N ALA A 457 24.08 17.34 5.47
CA ALA A 457 24.40 16.84 4.14
C ALA A 457 25.21 15.53 4.20
N GLU A 458 26.24 15.52 5.03
CA GLU A 458 27.13 14.39 5.25
C GLU A 458 26.40 13.24 5.96
N GLY A 459 25.49 13.57 6.87
CA GLY A 459 24.57 12.60 7.49
C GLY A 459 23.71 11.84 6.49
N VAL A 460 23.11 12.54 5.51
CA VAL A 460 22.30 11.91 4.44
C VAL A 460 23.15 10.97 3.60
N ALA A 461 24.35 11.42 3.18
CA ALA A 461 25.27 10.59 2.40
C ALA A 461 25.67 9.33 3.17
N ALA A 462 26.04 9.48 4.45
CA ALA A 462 26.38 8.36 5.32
C ALA A 462 25.22 7.37 5.46
N GLY A 463 23.99 7.85 5.66
CA GLY A 463 22.81 6.98 5.79
C GLY A 463 22.54 6.14 4.53
N ILE A 464 22.72 6.72 3.34
CA ILE A 464 22.59 5.99 2.06
C ILE A 464 23.72 4.97 1.92
N ILE A 465 24.96 5.36 2.18
CA ILE A 465 26.13 4.47 2.09
C ILE A 465 25.96 3.28 3.03
N PHE A 466 25.60 3.52 4.30
CA PHE A 466 25.38 2.43 5.26
C PHE A 466 24.23 1.51 4.87
N ALA A 467 23.13 2.05 4.33
CA ALA A 467 22.02 1.23 3.84
C ALA A 467 22.46 0.32 2.69
N ILE A 468 23.20 0.85 1.71
CA ILE A 468 23.73 0.08 0.58
C ILE A 468 24.74 -0.97 1.06
N CYS A 469 25.70 -0.59 1.92
CA CYS A 469 26.68 -1.51 2.48
C CYS A 469 26.02 -2.64 3.27
N THR A 470 24.98 -2.34 4.05
CA THR A 470 24.22 -3.35 4.79
C THR A 470 23.57 -4.37 3.85
N ILE A 471 22.93 -3.90 2.78
CA ILE A 471 22.31 -4.78 1.76
C ILE A 471 23.39 -5.62 1.07
N ALA A 472 24.53 -5.03 0.72
CA ALA A 472 25.64 -5.73 0.09
C ALA A 472 26.21 -6.85 0.98
N ILE A 473 26.46 -6.56 2.26
CA ILE A 473 26.96 -7.55 3.24
C ILE A 473 25.96 -8.69 3.44
N GLN A 474 24.66 -8.38 3.54
CA GLN A 474 23.62 -9.41 3.66
C GLN A 474 23.55 -10.30 2.41
N SER A 475 23.74 -9.73 1.23
CA SER A 475 23.76 -10.47 -0.04
C SER A 475 24.95 -11.42 -0.17
N GLN A 476 26.08 -11.10 0.47
CA GLN A 476 27.30 -11.94 0.48
C GLN A 476 27.19 -13.18 1.37
N GLN A 477 26.32 -13.16 2.38
CA GLN A 477 26.21 -14.24 3.37
C GLN A 477 24.85 -14.96 3.34
N PRO A 478 24.45 -15.53 2.19
CA PRO A 478 23.21 -16.29 2.12
C PRO A 478 23.30 -17.59 2.93
N SER A 479 22.14 -18.07 3.38
CA SER A 479 22.03 -19.35 4.06
C SER A 479 21.97 -20.48 3.05
N ILE A 480 22.77 -21.51 3.29
CA ILE A 480 22.76 -22.76 2.51
C ILE A 480 22.08 -23.82 3.36
N LYS A 481 21.15 -24.57 2.76
CA LYS A 481 20.37 -25.60 3.46
C LYS A 481 20.51 -26.92 2.73
N HIS A 482 20.84 -27.97 3.48
CA HIS A 482 20.71 -29.34 3.04
C HIS A 482 19.27 -29.81 3.27
N LEU A 483 18.62 -30.26 2.22
CA LEU A 483 17.23 -30.70 2.28
C LEU A 483 17.14 -32.22 2.47
N GLY A 484 16.13 -32.64 3.21
CA GLY A 484 15.70 -34.03 3.38
C GLY A 484 14.21 -34.16 3.16
N GLN A 485 13.74 -35.39 3.02
CA GLN A 485 12.36 -35.70 2.68
C GLN A 485 11.54 -36.00 3.95
N ILE A 486 10.36 -35.39 4.09
CA ILE A 486 9.40 -35.70 5.18
C ILE A 486 8.29 -36.63 4.67
N ARG A 487 7.67 -36.25 3.54
CA ARG A 487 6.60 -36.99 2.86
C ARG A 487 6.90 -37.02 1.36
N SER A 488 6.20 -37.86 0.60
CA SER A 488 6.30 -37.86 -0.87
C SER A 488 6.01 -36.44 -1.38
N ASN A 489 6.98 -35.84 -2.10
CA ASN A 489 7.01 -34.43 -2.56
C ASN A 489 7.24 -33.29 -1.54
N ASP A 490 7.55 -33.54 -0.25
CA ASP A 490 7.86 -32.46 0.72
C ASP A 490 9.30 -32.51 1.21
N PHE A 491 10.09 -31.50 0.82
CA PHE A 491 11.53 -31.38 1.12
C PHE A 491 11.80 -30.19 2.06
N ARG A 492 12.42 -30.47 3.22
CA ARG A 492 12.70 -29.47 4.27
C ARG A 492 14.14 -29.56 4.76
N SER A 493 14.60 -28.50 5.43
CA SER A 493 15.97 -28.45 5.96
C SER A 493 16.20 -29.51 7.04
N LEU A 494 17.22 -30.35 6.85
CA LEU A 494 17.65 -31.38 7.82
C LEU A 494 18.06 -30.78 9.16
N ALA A 495 18.63 -29.57 9.15
CA ALA A 495 19.08 -28.89 10.37
C ALA A 495 17.91 -28.33 11.20
N GLN A 496 16.74 -28.10 10.58
CA GLN A 496 15.60 -27.47 11.24
C GLN A 496 14.50 -28.47 11.61
N TYR A 497 14.28 -29.50 10.77
CA TYR A 497 13.21 -30.47 10.95
C TYR A 497 13.76 -31.85 11.29
N LYS A 498 13.55 -32.30 12.54
CA LYS A 498 13.95 -33.64 12.99
C LYS A 498 13.24 -34.78 12.24
N SER A 499 12.06 -34.50 11.69
CA SER A 499 11.28 -35.46 10.90
C SER A 499 11.76 -35.59 9.45
N ALA A 500 12.64 -34.70 8.97
CA ALA A 500 13.20 -34.78 7.63
C ALA A 500 14.28 -35.87 7.60
N LYS A 501 14.08 -36.88 6.75
CA LYS A 501 15.03 -37.97 6.56
C LYS A 501 16.01 -37.60 5.43
N PRO A 502 17.30 -37.93 5.56
CA PRO A 502 18.24 -37.76 4.45
C PRO A 502 17.84 -38.66 3.28
N THR A 503 18.01 -38.16 2.07
CA THR A 503 17.80 -38.89 0.82
C THR A 503 19.11 -39.53 0.35
N ASP A 504 19.02 -40.48 -0.59
CA ASP A 504 20.19 -41.17 -1.14
C ASP A 504 21.15 -40.21 -1.89
N PHE A 505 20.61 -39.11 -2.40
CA PHE A 505 21.38 -38.01 -3.00
C PHE A 505 21.35 -36.76 -2.13
N LYS A 506 22.41 -35.94 -2.20
CA LYS A 506 22.43 -34.65 -1.51
C LYS A 506 21.62 -33.61 -2.28
N ILE A 507 20.65 -33.03 -1.60
CA ILE A 507 19.84 -31.91 -2.09
C ILE A 507 20.29 -30.62 -1.39
N ILE A 508 20.70 -29.62 -2.17
CA ILE A 508 21.23 -28.35 -1.65
C ILE A 508 20.36 -27.20 -2.14
N ARG A 509 19.95 -26.32 -1.23
CA ARG A 509 19.24 -25.09 -1.53
C ARG A 509 20.07 -23.87 -1.12
N PHE A 510 20.27 -22.97 -2.07
CA PHE A 510 20.98 -21.71 -1.85
C PHE A 510 19.97 -20.56 -1.74
N ASP A 511 19.72 -20.03 -0.55
CA ASP A 511 18.64 -19.05 -0.28
C ASP A 511 19.02 -17.60 -0.72
N ALA A 512 19.47 -17.41 -1.95
CA ALA A 512 19.75 -16.09 -2.54
C ALA A 512 19.82 -16.13 -4.08
N PRO A 513 19.76 -14.96 -4.76
CA PRO A 513 20.22 -14.86 -6.15
C PRO A 513 21.72 -15.19 -6.23
N LEU A 514 22.13 -15.83 -7.32
CA LEU A 514 23.52 -16.20 -7.54
C LEU A 514 24.21 -15.09 -8.32
N ILE A 515 25.00 -14.27 -7.62
CA ILE A 515 25.65 -13.08 -8.17
C ILE A 515 27.11 -13.01 -7.73
N PHE A 516 27.91 -12.16 -8.39
CA PHE A 516 29.34 -11.99 -8.16
C PHE A 516 29.73 -11.85 -6.68
N THR A 517 28.84 -11.32 -5.83
CA THR A 517 29.11 -11.14 -4.40
C THR A 517 29.10 -12.44 -3.59
N ASN A 518 28.39 -13.48 -4.02
CA ASN A 518 28.15 -14.70 -3.24
C ASN A 518 28.48 -16.01 -3.98
N VAL A 519 28.99 -15.91 -5.21
CA VAL A 519 29.43 -17.05 -6.03
C VAL A 519 30.49 -17.90 -5.33
N ASP A 520 31.49 -17.30 -4.71
CA ASP A 520 32.57 -18.06 -4.05
C ASP A 520 32.02 -18.95 -2.93
N LYS A 521 31.09 -18.40 -2.13
CA LYS A 521 30.42 -19.16 -1.07
C LYS A 521 29.60 -20.32 -1.64
N PHE A 522 28.90 -20.10 -2.75
CA PHE A 522 28.17 -21.16 -3.45
C PHE A 522 29.12 -22.26 -3.93
N LEU A 523 30.21 -21.92 -4.62
CA LEU A 523 31.20 -22.87 -5.14
C LEU A 523 31.83 -23.70 -4.02
N VAL A 524 32.30 -23.05 -2.96
CA VAL A 524 32.91 -23.73 -1.80
C VAL A 524 31.93 -24.72 -1.19
N SER A 525 30.69 -24.32 -0.94
CA SER A 525 29.72 -25.18 -0.26
C SER A 525 29.23 -26.35 -1.11
N VAL A 526 29.11 -26.19 -2.43
CA VAL A 526 28.80 -27.34 -3.31
C VAL A 526 29.99 -28.29 -3.41
N ARG A 527 31.23 -27.77 -3.49
CA ARG A 527 32.45 -28.59 -3.46
C ARG A 527 32.63 -29.35 -2.15
N GLU A 528 32.36 -28.72 -1.01
CA GLU A 528 32.34 -29.37 0.30
C GLU A 528 31.32 -30.51 0.33
N ALA A 529 30.08 -30.22 -0.10
CA ALA A 529 29.02 -31.22 -0.15
C ALA A 529 29.37 -32.43 -1.04
N ALA A 530 30.01 -32.17 -2.19
CA ALA A 530 30.50 -33.21 -3.10
C ALA A 530 31.63 -34.04 -2.48
N SER A 531 32.60 -33.38 -1.83
CA SER A 531 33.71 -34.05 -1.16
C SER A 531 33.23 -34.96 -0.02
N ASP A 532 32.23 -34.51 0.74
CA ASP A 532 31.62 -35.27 1.83
C ASP A 532 30.81 -36.45 1.28
N LEU A 533 30.12 -36.29 0.14
CA LEU A 533 29.40 -37.39 -0.50
C LEU A 533 30.36 -38.49 -0.94
N ARG A 534 31.53 -38.11 -1.49
CA ARG A 534 32.58 -39.05 -1.87
C ARG A 534 33.23 -39.73 -0.67
N LYS A 535 33.41 -39.04 0.46
CA LYS A 535 33.92 -39.65 1.71
C LYS A 535 32.96 -40.70 2.27
N CYS A 536 31.66 -40.41 2.29
CA CYS A 536 30.65 -41.36 2.75
C CYS A 536 30.53 -42.58 1.82
N ASN A 537 30.62 -42.37 0.50
CA ASN A 537 30.46 -43.44 -0.49
C ASN A 537 31.71 -44.29 -0.74
N LYS A 538 32.90 -43.86 -0.29
CA LYS A 538 34.14 -44.67 -0.34
C LYS A 538 34.05 -46.00 0.41
N ILE A 539 33.04 -46.19 1.26
CA ILE A 539 32.80 -47.43 2.01
C ILE A 539 31.94 -48.43 1.20
N THR A 540 31.25 -47.98 0.14
CA THR A 540 30.13 -48.73 -0.47
C THR A 540 30.14 -48.84 -2.01
N LEU A 541 30.89 -48.01 -2.74
CA LEU A 541 30.86 -47.95 -4.21
C LEU A 541 32.26 -48.11 -4.83
N ASN A 542 32.33 -48.74 -6.00
CA ASN A 542 33.57 -48.88 -6.78
C ASN A 542 33.98 -47.52 -7.37
N GLU A 543 35.25 -47.32 -7.72
CA GLU A 543 35.76 -46.05 -8.30
C GLU A 543 35.07 -45.61 -9.61
N THR A 544 34.22 -46.47 -10.19
CA THR A 544 33.54 -46.29 -11.49
C THR A 544 32.06 -45.91 -11.38
N ASP A 545 31.46 -45.89 -10.19
CA ASP A 545 30.03 -45.61 -10.01
C ASP A 545 29.74 -44.09 -9.99
N TRP A 546 28.75 -43.68 -10.79
CA TRP A 546 28.30 -42.28 -10.83
C TRP A 546 27.28 -42.01 -9.73
N THR A 547 27.32 -40.80 -9.16
CA THR A 547 26.33 -40.32 -8.17
C THR A 547 25.71 -38.99 -8.61
N ALA A 548 24.77 -38.43 -7.86
CA ALA A 548 24.11 -37.17 -8.23
C ALA A 548 24.02 -36.17 -7.07
N ILE A 549 24.07 -34.89 -7.40
CA ILE A 549 23.74 -33.76 -6.51
C ILE A 549 22.61 -32.97 -7.14
N ILE A 550 21.59 -32.67 -6.34
CA ILE A 550 20.41 -31.91 -6.77
C ILE A 550 20.50 -30.50 -6.17
N LEU A 551 20.49 -29.49 -7.03
CA LEU A 551 20.36 -28.09 -6.62
C LEU A 551 18.91 -27.64 -6.74
N ASP A 552 18.35 -27.17 -5.63
CA ASP A 552 17.06 -26.47 -5.63
C ASP A 552 17.28 -24.99 -5.98
N CYS A 553 16.93 -24.62 -7.22
CA CYS A 553 17.05 -23.26 -7.74
C CYS A 553 15.80 -22.40 -7.50
N HIS A 554 14.82 -22.85 -6.70
CA HIS A 554 13.57 -22.12 -6.45
C HIS A 554 13.80 -20.67 -5.96
N THR A 555 14.79 -20.49 -5.10
CA THR A 555 15.18 -19.21 -4.50
C THR A 555 15.97 -18.30 -5.43
N TRP A 556 16.46 -18.81 -6.56
CA TRP A 556 17.21 -18.01 -7.52
C TRP A 556 16.22 -17.07 -8.24
N THR A 557 16.35 -15.78 -7.99
CA THR A 557 15.51 -14.73 -8.60
C THR A 557 16.20 -14.13 -9.82
N TYR A 558 17.51 -13.97 -9.73
CA TYR A 558 18.38 -13.38 -10.74
C TYR A 558 19.75 -14.07 -10.68
N THR A 559 20.42 -14.17 -11.81
CA THR A 559 21.82 -14.59 -11.91
C THR A 559 22.57 -13.63 -12.82
N ASP A 560 23.80 -13.28 -12.47
CA ASP A 560 24.66 -12.48 -13.33
C ASP A 560 25.63 -13.36 -14.15
N SER A 561 26.56 -12.75 -14.87
CA SER A 561 27.55 -13.48 -15.66
C SER A 561 28.45 -14.38 -14.81
N MET A 562 28.90 -13.91 -13.65
CA MET A 562 29.73 -14.73 -12.75
C MET A 562 28.94 -15.90 -12.15
N GLY A 563 27.68 -15.70 -11.79
CA GLY A 563 26.80 -16.78 -11.34
C GLY A 563 26.54 -17.82 -12.42
N ILE A 564 26.42 -17.39 -13.67
CA ILE A 564 26.33 -18.26 -14.85
C ILE A 564 27.59 -19.12 -15.00
N ASP A 565 28.76 -18.50 -14.95
CA ASP A 565 30.02 -19.22 -15.13
C ASP A 565 30.34 -20.12 -13.93
N ALA A 566 29.94 -19.74 -12.72
CA ALA A 566 30.04 -20.58 -11.53
C ALA A 566 29.24 -21.89 -11.65
N VAL A 567 28.04 -21.85 -12.27
CA VAL A 567 27.25 -23.06 -12.52
C VAL A 567 27.91 -23.97 -13.56
N LYS A 568 28.63 -23.42 -14.53
CA LYS A 568 29.44 -24.22 -15.47
C LYS A 568 30.64 -24.84 -14.77
N GLU A 569 31.38 -24.02 -14.03
CA GLU A 569 32.58 -24.44 -13.30
C GLU A 569 32.25 -25.59 -12.34
N ILE A 570 31.14 -25.49 -11.60
CA ILE A 570 30.73 -26.55 -10.68
C ILE A 570 30.24 -27.81 -11.43
N ASP A 571 29.58 -27.68 -12.58
CA ASP A 571 29.17 -28.83 -13.39
C ASP A 571 30.40 -29.59 -13.93
N ASP A 572 31.41 -28.87 -14.43
CA ASP A 572 32.66 -29.47 -14.91
C ASP A 572 33.48 -30.11 -13.78
N ASP A 573 33.54 -29.46 -12.61
CA ASP A 573 34.21 -30.01 -11.43
C ASP A 573 33.52 -31.27 -10.90
N LEU A 574 32.19 -31.29 -10.86
CA LEU A 574 31.42 -32.46 -10.43
C LEU A 574 31.55 -33.63 -11.42
N LYS A 575 31.56 -33.35 -12.73
CA LYS A 575 31.83 -34.37 -13.77
C LYS A 575 33.20 -35.02 -13.61
N LYS A 576 34.26 -34.26 -13.27
CA LYS A 576 35.60 -34.82 -12.95
C LYS A 576 35.57 -35.74 -11.74
N MET A 577 34.57 -35.62 -10.86
CA MET A 577 34.38 -36.47 -9.68
C MET A 577 33.34 -37.59 -9.90
N ASN A 578 32.88 -37.83 -11.13
CA ASN A 578 31.78 -38.76 -11.46
C ASN A 578 30.46 -38.44 -10.73
N ILE A 579 30.13 -37.16 -10.58
CA ILE A 579 28.89 -36.68 -9.96
C ILE A 579 28.06 -35.91 -10.99
N TYR A 580 26.81 -36.31 -11.20
CA TYR A 580 25.84 -35.59 -12.00
C TYR A 580 25.26 -34.39 -11.24
N LEU A 581 25.27 -33.22 -11.86
CA LEU A 581 24.58 -32.04 -11.37
C LEU A 581 23.17 -31.95 -11.97
N LEU A 582 22.14 -31.96 -11.13
CA LEU A 582 20.73 -31.79 -11.54
C LEU A 582 20.16 -30.50 -10.93
N LEU A 583 19.51 -29.67 -11.75
CA LEU A 583 18.89 -28.41 -11.34
C LEU A 583 17.36 -28.57 -11.31
N ALA A 584 16.77 -28.37 -10.13
CA ALA A 584 15.32 -28.38 -9.92
C ALA A 584 14.76 -26.96 -9.74
N ASN A 585 13.49 -26.75 -10.08
CA ASN A 585 12.74 -25.50 -9.84
C ASN A 585 13.34 -24.23 -10.50
N LEU A 586 14.02 -24.36 -11.64
CA LEU A 586 14.63 -23.21 -12.32
C LEU A 586 13.58 -22.32 -13.01
N LYS A 587 13.47 -21.06 -12.55
CA LYS A 587 12.50 -20.08 -13.08
C LYS A 587 12.67 -19.83 -14.58
N SER A 588 11.56 -19.54 -15.26
CA SER A 588 11.52 -19.32 -16.70
C SER A 588 12.40 -18.16 -17.19
N SER A 589 12.54 -17.09 -16.40
CA SER A 589 13.44 -15.96 -16.70
C SER A 589 14.90 -16.38 -16.73
N LEU A 590 15.34 -17.18 -15.76
CA LEU A 590 16.70 -17.69 -15.66
C LEU A 590 17.00 -18.73 -16.73
N ARG A 591 16.03 -19.62 -17.01
CA ARG A 591 16.15 -20.60 -18.13
C ARG A 591 16.43 -19.89 -19.46
N ARG A 592 15.74 -18.78 -19.75
CA ARG A 592 16.01 -17.97 -20.96
C ARG A 592 17.39 -17.35 -20.95
N GLN A 593 17.82 -16.84 -19.80
CA GLN A 593 19.14 -16.24 -19.65
C GLN A 593 20.24 -17.30 -19.88
N TYR A 594 20.06 -18.52 -19.37
CA TYR A 594 20.99 -19.64 -19.55
C TYR A 594 20.98 -20.16 -20.99
N GLU A 595 19.83 -20.12 -21.68
CA GLU A 595 19.70 -20.43 -23.12
C GLU A 595 20.49 -19.41 -23.96
N HIS A 596 20.27 -18.10 -23.72
CA HIS A 596 21.00 -17.03 -24.41
C HIS A 596 22.50 -17.03 -24.13
N ALA A 597 22.91 -17.39 -22.91
CA ALA A 597 24.31 -17.54 -22.54
C ALA A 597 24.94 -18.83 -23.09
N GLY A 598 24.19 -19.65 -23.86
CA GLY A 598 24.68 -20.88 -24.49
C GLY A 598 24.93 -22.03 -23.52
N ILE A 599 24.64 -21.86 -22.22
CA ILE A 599 24.90 -22.85 -21.17
C ILE A 599 24.05 -24.09 -21.38
N LEU A 600 22.77 -23.91 -21.75
CA LEU A 600 21.85 -25.03 -21.97
C LEU A 600 22.20 -25.88 -23.21
N ASN A 601 23.14 -25.42 -24.04
CA ASN A 601 23.70 -26.22 -25.13
C ASN A 601 24.88 -27.09 -24.65
N GLN A 602 25.51 -26.73 -23.52
CA GLN A 602 26.63 -27.45 -22.88
C GLN A 602 26.15 -28.36 -21.73
N ILE A 603 25.22 -27.86 -20.92
CA ILE A 603 24.43 -28.62 -19.94
C ILE A 603 23.49 -29.53 -20.73
N LYS A 604 23.57 -30.84 -20.52
CA LYS A 604 22.76 -31.81 -21.27
C LYS A 604 21.28 -31.68 -20.84
N PRO A 605 20.32 -31.97 -21.74
CA PRO A 605 18.88 -31.78 -21.47
C PRO A 605 18.34 -32.52 -20.23
N TYR A 606 19.03 -33.59 -19.80
CA TYR A 606 18.69 -34.36 -18.61
C TYR A 606 19.01 -33.65 -17.28
N GLN A 607 19.56 -32.44 -17.28
CA GLN A 607 19.97 -31.75 -16.04
C GLN A 607 18.90 -30.78 -15.51
N LEU A 608 17.77 -30.58 -16.22
CA LEU A 608 16.72 -29.63 -15.81
C LEU A 608 15.41 -30.32 -15.46
N TYR A 609 14.89 -30.05 -14.26
CA TYR A 609 13.66 -30.64 -13.76
C TYR A 609 12.68 -29.60 -13.17
N PRO A 610 11.36 -29.83 -13.34
CA PRO A 610 10.35 -28.91 -12.83
C PRO A 610 10.18 -29.00 -11.31
N SER A 611 10.48 -30.15 -10.69
CA SER A 611 10.41 -30.35 -9.24
C SER A 611 11.64 -31.11 -8.70
N ILE A 612 11.85 -31.05 -7.38
CA ILE A 612 12.93 -31.79 -6.70
C ILE A 612 12.68 -33.30 -6.79
N GLN A 613 11.43 -33.75 -6.68
CA GLN A 613 11.11 -35.18 -6.78
C GLN A 613 11.42 -35.71 -8.18
N ASP A 614 11.06 -34.97 -9.24
CA ASP A 614 11.38 -35.37 -10.61
C ASP A 614 12.90 -35.51 -10.83
N ALA A 615 13.69 -34.63 -10.20
CA ALA A 615 15.15 -34.71 -10.24
C ALA A 615 15.69 -35.91 -9.43
N LEU A 616 15.07 -36.24 -8.30
CA LEU A 616 15.45 -37.37 -7.45
C LEU A 616 15.15 -38.71 -8.15
N ASP A 617 13.97 -38.85 -8.73
CA ASP A 617 13.58 -40.03 -9.50
C ASP A 617 14.53 -40.24 -10.70
N ALA A 618 14.89 -39.16 -11.39
CA ALA A 618 15.85 -39.22 -12.49
C ALA A 618 17.28 -39.51 -12.02
N ALA A 619 17.68 -39.05 -10.82
CA ALA A 619 18.97 -39.40 -10.23
C ALA A 619 19.06 -40.91 -9.97
N HIS A 620 18.02 -41.55 -9.42
CA HIS A 620 17.98 -43.00 -9.23
C HIS A 620 18.13 -43.77 -10.55
N GLU A 621 17.47 -43.28 -11.61
CA GLU A 621 17.55 -43.86 -12.96
C GLU A 621 18.97 -43.73 -13.56
N LEU A 622 19.63 -42.58 -13.38
CA LEU A 622 20.97 -42.31 -13.91
C LEU A 622 22.09 -43.09 -13.19
N THR A 623 21.89 -43.44 -11.90
CA THR A 623 22.91 -44.12 -11.09
C THR A 623 22.67 -45.62 -10.95
N GLY A 624 21.69 -46.19 -11.65
CA GLY A 624 21.43 -47.64 -11.66
C GLY A 624 20.89 -48.21 -10.34
N HIS A 625 20.41 -47.37 -9.42
CA HIS A 625 19.71 -47.83 -8.23
C HIS A 625 18.28 -48.22 -8.63
N GLU A 626 18.07 -49.48 -9.04
CA GLU A 626 16.72 -50.01 -9.28
C GLU A 626 15.94 -50.10 -7.96
N THR A 627 15.08 -49.11 -7.71
CA THR A 627 14.05 -49.23 -6.68
C THR A 627 12.90 -50.09 -7.21
N MET A 628 12.72 -51.25 -6.56
CA MET A 628 11.60 -52.20 -6.73
C MET A 628 10.20 -51.54 -6.75
N GLU A 629 10.07 -50.31 -6.24
CA GLU A 629 8.83 -49.51 -6.27
C GLU A 629 8.36 -49.13 -7.69
N ARG A 630 9.25 -49.10 -8.69
CA ARG A 630 8.86 -48.82 -10.09
C ARG A 630 8.04 -49.96 -10.69
N PHE A 631 8.30 -51.21 -10.28
CA PHE A 631 7.57 -52.40 -10.76
C PHE A 631 6.19 -52.55 -10.11
N LEU A 632 6.04 -52.13 -8.84
CA LEU A 632 4.74 -52.11 -8.17
C LEU A 632 3.82 -50.98 -8.68
N ARG A 633 4.38 -49.89 -9.22
CA ARG A 633 3.59 -48.81 -9.83
C ARG A 633 3.23 -49.04 -11.30
N PHE A 634 4.07 -49.72 -12.08
CA PHE A 634 3.74 -50.07 -13.47
C PHE A 634 2.95 -51.38 -13.60
N GLY A 635 3.16 -52.36 -12.71
CA GLY A 635 2.46 -53.65 -12.72
C GLY A 635 1.00 -53.58 -12.25
N ALA A 636 0.64 -52.59 -11.43
CA ALA A 636 -0.74 -52.38 -10.98
C ALA A 636 -1.60 -51.55 -11.96
N GLY A 637 -1.01 -51.01 -13.03
CA GLY A 637 -1.68 -50.07 -13.96
C GLY A 637 -2.07 -50.64 -15.32
N LEU A 638 -1.68 -51.87 -15.66
CA LEU A 638 -1.83 -52.42 -17.03
C LEU A 638 -2.73 -53.66 -17.12
N GLY A 639 -3.46 -54.00 -16.04
CA GLY A 639 -4.33 -55.18 -15.99
C GLY A 639 -5.84 -54.93 -16.07
N GLN A 640 -6.32 -53.69 -16.26
CA GLN A 640 -7.75 -53.42 -16.12
C GLN A 640 -8.29 -52.25 -16.97
N PHE A 641 -7.83 -52.13 -18.22
CA PHE A 641 -8.45 -51.21 -19.20
C PHE A 641 -8.94 -51.97 -20.43
N GLY A 642 -9.76 -52.99 -20.18
CA GLY A 642 -10.40 -53.83 -21.21
C GLY A 642 -11.84 -54.17 -20.87
N GLY A 643 -12.57 -53.25 -20.23
CA GLY A 643 -14.00 -53.37 -19.97
C GLY A 643 -14.72 -52.16 -20.55
N THR A 644 -15.60 -52.39 -21.52
CA THR A 644 -16.65 -51.44 -21.90
C THR A 644 -17.42 -51.02 -20.64
N PRO A 645 -17.74 -49.73 -20.44
CA PRO A 645 -18.48 -49.30 -19.26
C PRO A 645 -19.84 -49.97 -19.27
N GLN A 646 -20.15 -50.75 -18.24
CA GLN A 646 -21.55 -51.02 -17.91
C GLN A 646 -22.07 -49.78 -17.20
N ASP A 647 -23.03 -49.09 -17.82
CA ASP A 647 -23.84 -48.07 -17.14
C ASP A 647 -24.51 -48.72 -15.94
N SER A 648 -23.97 -48.48 -14.74
CA SER A 648 -24.69 -48.78 -13.51
C SER A 648 -25.86 -47.81 -13.44
N ASN A 649 -27.10 -48.34 -13.46
CA ASN A 649 -28.33 -47.61 -13.18
C ASN A 649 -28.35 -47.12 -11.71
N GLN A 650 -27.50 -46.15 -11.36
CA GLN A 650 -27.70 -45.33 -10.17
C GLN A 650 -28.61 -44.16 -10.55
N VAL A 651 -29.64 -43.94 -9.74
CA VAL A 651 -30.60 -42.85 -9.94
C VAL A 651 -29.88 -41.53 -9.66
N ASP A 652 -29.93 -40.60 -10.61
CA ASP A 652 -29.29 -39.29 -10.52
C ASP A 652 -29.89 -38.47 -9.36
N THR A 653 -29.03 -38.07 -8.42
CA THR A 653 -29.45 -37.38 -7.20
C THR A 653 -29.24 -35.88 -7.35
N SER A 654 -30.25 -35.07 -7.64
CA SER A 654 -30.07 -33.61 -7.85
C SER A 654 -29.82 -32.84 -6.55
N GLU A 655 -28.63 -32.99 -5.94
CA GLU A 655 -28.28 -32.32 -4.68
C GLU A 655 -28.17 -30.79 -4.87
N THR A 656 -28.87 -30.01 -4.03
CA THR A 656 -28.95 -28.54 -4.12
C THR A 656 -28.60 -27.88 -2.79
N VAL A 657 -27.83 -26.79 -2.85
CA VAL A 657 -27.45 -25.98 -1.69
C VAL A 657 -28.39 -24.78 -1.58
N TYR A 658 -29.17 -24.74 -0.50
CA TYR A 658 -30.07 -23.63 -0.19
C TYR A 658 -29.38 -22.63 0.73
N ILE A 659 -29.04 -21.46 0.20
CA ILE A 659 -28.40 -20.39 0.98
C ILE A 659 -29.46 -19.40 1.44
N SER A 660 -29.55 -19.18 2.76
CA SER A 660 -30.44 -18.16 3.33
C SER A 660 -30.01 -16.75 2.91
N SER A 661 -30.98 -15.84 2.83
CA SER A 661 -30.72 -14.42 2.55
C SER A 661 -29.75 -13.79 3.58
N LEU A 662 -29.85 -14.17 4.85
CA LEU A 662 -29.01 -13.69 5.95
C LEU A 662 -27.56 -14.15 5.78
N ALA A 663 -27.36 -15.44 5.47
CA ALA A 663 -26.05 -16.02 5.17
C ALA A 663 -25.40 -15.29 4.00
N LEU A 664 -26.14 -15.13 2.90
CA LEU A 664 -25.69 -14.43 1.70
C LEU A 664 -25.27 -12.98 2.00
N LEU A 665 -26.07 -12.27 2.80
CA LEU A 665 -25.80 -10.89 3.21
C LEU A 665 -24.51 -10.78 4.03
N LYS A 666 -24.32 -11.68 5.00
CA LYS A 666 -23.12 -11.70 5.83
C LYS A 666 -21.88 -12.04 5.01
N MET A 667 -21.96 -13.01 4.09
CA MET A 667 -20.87 -13.33 3.15
C MET A 667 -20.48 -12.12 2.30
N LEU A 668 -21.45 -11.44 1.68
CA LEU A 668 -21.21 -10.26 0.84
C LEU A 668 -20.68 -9.07 1.64
N LYS A 669 -21.22 -8.81 2.83
CA LYS A 669 -20.75 -7.74 3.72
C LYS A 669 -19.32 -8.00 4.18
N HIS A 670 -19.02 -9.24 4.55
CA HIS A 670 -17.68 -9.66 4.95
C HIS A 670 -16.69 -9.55 3.78
N GLY A 671 -17.04 -10.08 2.60
CA GLY A 671 -16.23 -9.99 1.38
C GLY A 671 -15.97 -8.54 0.97
N ARG A 672 -16.97 -7.65 1.03
CA ARG A 672 -16.80 -6.21 0.76
C ARG A 672 -15.90 -5.51 1.77
N ALA A 673 -16.05 -5.82 3.06
CA ALA A 673 -15.18 -5.25 4.10
C ALA A 673 -13.72 -5.69 3.94
N GLY A 674 -13.50 -6.90 3.38
CA GLY A 674 -12.19 -7.46 3.09
C GLY A 674 -11.45 -6.83 1.91
N VAL A 675 -12.13 -6.22 0.94
CA VAL A 675 -11.51 -5.71 -0.30
C VAL A 675 -10.34 -4.76 0.01
N PRO A 676 -9.13 -5.00 -0.55
CA PRO A 676 -8.83 -5.89 -1.68
C PRO A 676 -8.41 -7.33 -1.31
N MET A 677 -8.47 -7.72 -0.04
CA MET A 677 -8.06 -9.04 0.44
C MET A 677 -9.20 -10.06 0.33
N GLU A 678 -8.83 -11.32 0.13
CA GLU A 678 -9.74 -12.45 0.25
C GLU A 678 -10.10 -12.67 1.73
N VAL A 679 -11.34 -13.06 1.99
CA VAL A 679 -11.81 -13.37 3.34
C VAL A 679 -12.45 -14.73 3.37
N MET A 680 -12.38 -15.43 4.51
CA MET A 680 -13.04 -16.72 4.68
C MET A 680 -13.88 -16.79 5.95
N GLY A 681 -14.81 -17.74 5.99
CA GLY A 681 -15.62 -18.02 7.16
C GLY A 681 -16.28 -19.39 7.12
N LEU A 682 -16.94 -19.77 8.21
CA LEU A 682 -17.69 -21.01 8.32
C LEU A 682 -19.16 -20.79 7.98
N MET A 683 -19.77 -21.82 7.41
CA MET A 683 -21.20 -21.90 7.14
C MET A 683 -21.87 -22.81 8.16
N LEU A 684 -22.92 -22.31 8.80
CA LEU A 684 -23.77 -23.07 9.72
C LEU A 684 -25.09 -23.43 9.07
N GLY A 685 -25.56 -24.63 9.38
CA GLY A 685 -26.74 -25.17 8.74
C GLY A 685 -27.07 -26.57 9.21
N GLU A 686 -27.81 -27.26 8.36
CA GLU A 686 -28.22 -28.64 8.54
C GLU A 686 -28.19 -29.38 7.20
N PHE A 687 -27.89 -30.68 7.26
CA PHE A 687 -28.09 -31.61 6.16
C PHE A 687 -29.48 -32.23 6.34
N VAL A 688 -30.46 -31.81 5.53
CA VAL A 688 -31.87 -32.22 5.72
C VAL A 688 -32.10 -33.65 5.24
N ASP A 689 -31.59 -33.96 4.05
CA ASP A 689 -31.64 -35.27 3.41
C ASP A 689 -30.42 -35.44 2.50
N GLU A 690 -30.35 -36.51 1.71
CA GLU A 690 -29.24 -36.78 0.77
C GLU A 690 -29.14 -35.75 -0.38
N TYR A 691 -30.15 -34.89 -0.56
CA TYR A 691 -30.30 -33.99 -1.71
C TYR A 691 -30.27 -32.51 -1.32
N THR A 692 -30.36 -32.18 -0.04
CA THR A 692 -30.63 -30.81 0.41
C THR A 692 -29.66 -30.40 1.51
N VAL A 693 -28.88 -29.35 1.23
CA VAL A 693 -28.01 -28.69 2.21
C VAL A 693 -28.55 -27.31 2.52
N ASN A 694 -29.00 -27.08 3.75
CA ASN A 694 -29.51 -25.77 4.18
C ASN A 694 -28.39 -24.98 4.87
N VAL A 695 -27.97 -23.87 4.25
CA VAL A 695 -27.06 -22.89 4.87
C VAL A 695 -27.91 -21.79 5.50
N ILE A 696 -27.98 -21.80 6.83
CA ILE A 696 -28.84 -20.90 7.62
C ILE A 696 -28.10 -19.61 7.97
N ASP A 697 -26.84 -19.70 8.40
CA ASP A 697 -26.04 -18.55 8.84
C ASP A 697 -24.55 -18.72 8.49
N VAL A 698 -23.77 -17.64 8.53
CA VAL A 698 -22.32 -17.68 8.34
C VAL A 698 -21.58 -16.81 9.34
N PHE A 699 -20.34 -17.19 9.65
CA PHE A 699 -19.47 -16.46 10.56
C PHE A 699 -18.11 -16.19 9.94
N ALA A 700 -17.63 -14.95 10.08
CA ALA A 700 -16.29 -14.57 9.68
C ALA A 700 -15.26 -15.19 10.64
N MET A 701 -14.19 -15.78 10.10
CA MET A 701 -13.07 -16.24 10.92
C MET A 701 -12.00 -15.15 11.03
N PRO A 702 -11.36 -14.98 12.20
CA PRO A 702 -10.24 -14.05 12.34
C PRO A 702 -9.08 -14.51 11.47
N GLN A 703 -8.58 -13.61 10.62
CA GLN A 703 -7.59 -13.94 9.60
C GLN A 703 -6.16 -13.82 10.13
N SER A 704 -5.31 -14.75 9.72
CA SER A 704 -3.86 -14.60 9.69
C SER A 704 -3.37 -14.96 8.29
N GLY A 705 -3.19 -13.98 7.41
CA GLY A 705 -2.77 -14.24 6.02
C GLY A 705 -2.11 -13.05 5.33
N THR A 706 -1.05 -13.33 4.57
CA THR A 706 -0.33 -12.37 3.71
C THR A 706 -1.00 -12.31 2.33
N GLY A 707 -0.71 -11.25 1.57
CA GLY A 707 -1.47 -10.71 0.42
C GLY A 707 -1.93 -11.59 -0.75
N VAL A 708 -1.86 -12.93 -0.71
CA VAL A 708 -2.29 -13.80 -1.82
C VAL A 708 -2.94 -15.13 -1.38
N SER A 709 -3.05 -15.44 -0.09
CA SER A 709 -3.81 -16.63 0.36
C SER A 709 -4.19 -16.50 1.83
N VAL A 710 -5.43 -16.88 2.18
CA VAL A 710 -5.85 -17.00 3.58
C VAL A 710 -5.60 -18.44 4.02
N GLU A 711 -4.58 -18.66 4.84
CA GLU A 711 -4.51 -19.90 5.62
C GLU A 711 -5.42 -19.71 6.85
N ALA A 712 -6.33 -20.64 7.08
CA ALA A 712 -6.99 -20.76 8.37
C ALA A 712 -6.82 -22.19 8.86
N VAL A 713 -6.35 -22.35 10.09
CA VAL A 713 -7.09 -23.02 11.18
C VAL A 713 -6.44 -22.58 12.50
N ASP A 714 -7.17 -21.87 13.37
CA ASP A 714 -6.94 -21.96 14.82
C ASP A 714 -8.02 -22.90 15.39
N PRO A 715 -7.71 -24.19 15.62
CA PRO A 715 -8.70 -25.16 16.09
C PRO A 715 -9.33 -24.76 17.42
N VAL A 716 -8.60 -23.98 18.23
CA VAL A 716 -9.04 -23.50 19.54
C VAL A 716 -10.17 -22.49 19.40
N PHE A 717 -10.09 -21.60 18.42
CA PHE A 717 -11.14 -20.61 18.19
C PHE A 717 -12.42 -21.26 17.65
N GLN A 718 -12.28 -22.24 16.75
CA GLN A 718 -13.41 -22.96 16.18
C GLN A 718 -14.17 -23.76 17.25
N ALA A 719 -13.46 -24.53 18.08
CA ALA A 719 -14.07 -25.30 19.17
C ALA A 719 -14.77 -24.39 20.19
N LYS A 720 -14.10 -23.30 20.62
CA LYS A 720 -14.65 -22.32 21.56
C LYS A 720 -15.90 -21.63 21.03
N MET A 721 -15.93 -21.34 19.73
CA MET A 721 -17.08 -20.72 19.07
C MET A 721 -18.29 -21.67 19.01
N LEU A 722 -18.06 -22.94 18.65
CA LEU A 722 -19.12 -23.95 18.63
C LEU A 722 -19.73 -24.18 20.03
N ASP A 723 -18.91 -24.17 21.08
CA ASP A 723 -19.39 -24.24 22.46
C ASP A 723 -20.22 -23.01 22.85
N MET A 724 -19.82 -21.81 22.44
CA MET A 724 -20.61 -20.59 22.67
C MET A 724 -21.95 -20.61 21.92
N LEU A 725 -22.00 -21.13 20.70
CA LEU A 725 -23.24 -21.24 19.92
C LEU A 725 -24.24 -22.20 20.58
N LYS A 726 -23.77 -23.34 21.07
CA LYS A 726 -24.58 -24.27 21.87
C LYS A 726 -25.19 -23.60 23.10
N GLN A 727 -24.43 -22.75 23.79
CA GLN A 727 -24.93 -21.99 24.95
C GLN A 727 -26.02 -20.97 24.60
N THR A 728 -26.04 -20.47 23.37
CA THR A 728 -27.07 -19.51 22.88
C THR A 728 -28.33 -20.16 22.33
N GLY A 729 -28.47 -21.49 22.42
CA GLY A 729 -29.62 -22.22 21.89
C GLY A 729 -29.63 -22.33 20.36
N ARG A 730 -28.45 -22.24 19.73
CA ARG A 730 -28.23 -22.41 18.28
C ARG A 730 -27.59 -23.79 18.01
N PRO A 731 -28.38 -24.82 17.66
CA PRO A 731 -27.90 -26.19 17.50
C PRO A 731 -27.29 -26.48 16.12
N GLU A 732 -27.16 -25.48 15.25
CA GLU A 732 -26.72 -25.67 13.87
C GLU A 732 -25.27 -26.15 13.80
N MET A 733 -25.03 -27.10 12.88
CA MET A 733 -23.72 -27.70 12.65
C MET A 733 -22.98 -27.01 11.50
N VAL A 734 -21.67 -27.22 11.41
CA VAL A 734 -20.87 -26.69 10.31
C VAL A 734 -21.12 -27.56 9.07
N VAL A 735 -21.74 -26.96 8.05
CA VAL A 735 -22.05 -27.62 6.76
C VAL A 735 -20.98 -27.36 5.70
N GLY A 736 -20.07 -26.42 5.96
CA GLY A 736 -18.99 -26.08 5.03
C GLY A 736 -18.35 -24.75 5.35
N TRP A 737 -17.70 -24.16 4.35
CA TRP A 737 -16.98 -22.91 4.48
C TRP A 737 -17.17 -22.03 3.23
N TYR A 738 -16.95 -20.74 3.38
CA TYR A 738 -17.01 -19.80 2.26
C TYR A 738 -15.78 -18.92 2.21
N HIS A 739 -15.43 -18.43 1.01
CA HIS A 739 -14.44 -17.36 0.86
C HIS A 739 -14.77 -16.39 -0.28
N SER A 740 -14.08 -15.25 -0.30
CA SER A 740 -14.30 -14.22 -1.31
C SER A 740 -13.13 -14.09 -2.28
N HIS A 741 -13.45 -13.94 -3.57
CA HIS A 741 -12.51 -13.59 -4.65
C HIS A 741 -12.84 -12.20 -5.21
N PRO A 742 -12.22 -11.11 -4.71
CA PRO A 742 -12.54 -9.77 -5.16
C PRO A 742 -12.06 -9.52 -6.61
N GLY A 743 -12.98 -9.63 -7.59
CA GLY A 743 -12.72 -9.31 -8.99
C GLY A 743 -12.13 -10.45 -9.84
N PHE A 744 -12.04 -11.68 -9.32
CA PHE A 744 -11.48 -12.84 -10.02
C PHE A 744 -12.52 -13.89 -10.47
N GLY A 745 -13.80 -13.71 -10.12
CA GLY A 745 -14.84 -14.71 -10.34
C GLY A 745 -14.77 -15.92 -9.39
N CYS A 746 -15.75 -16.81 -9.49
CA CYS A 746 -15.88 -17.98 -8.60
C CYS A 746 -15.15 -19.20 -9.17
N TRP A 747 -14.14 -19.68 -8.45
CA TRP A 747 -13.37 -20.91 -8.74
C TRP A 747 -12.55 -21.28 -7.49
N LEU A 748 -12.08 -22.52 -7.39
CA LEU A 748 -11.20 -22.96 -6.29
C LEU A 748 -9.73 -22.91 -6.72
N SER A 749 -8.89 -22.23 -5.95
CA SER A 749 -7.42 -22.27 -6.08
C SER A 749 -6.83 -23.59 -5.57
N GLY A 750 -5.55 -23.84 -5.83
CA GLY A 750 -4.88 -25.04 -5.31
C GLY A 750 -4.89 -25.12 -3.77
N VAL A 751 -4.91 -23.97 -3.08
CA VAL A 751 -5.07 -23.92 -1.61
C VAL A 751 -6.51 -24.24 -1.23
N ASP A 752 -7.48 -23.68 -1.94
CA ASP A 752 -8.91 -23.91 -1.67
C ASP A 752 -9.31 -25.37 -1.88
N ILE A 753 -8.73 -26.04 -2.87
CA ILE A 753 -8.94 -27.48 -3.11
C ILE A 753 -8.44 -28.29 -1.90
N ASN A 754 -7.24 -27.99 -1.38
CA ASN A 754 -6.70 -28.68 -0.20
C ASN A 754 -7.52 -28.39 1.06
N THR A 755 -7.99 -27.15 1.22
CA THR A 755 -8.87 -26.76 2.33
C THR A 755 -10.20 -27.52 2.24
N GLN A 756 -10.81 -27.58 1.05
CA GLN A 756 -12.05 -28.31 0.84
C GLN A 756 -11.88 -29.82 1.11
N GLN A 757 -10.79 -30.44 0.63
CA GLN A 757 -10.49 -31.85 0.95
C GLN A 757 -10.36 -32.10 2.46
N SER A 758 -9.83 -31.12 3.20
CA SER A 758 -9.72 -31.19 4.66
C SER A 758 -11.09 -31.12 5.35
N PHE A 759 -12.02 -30.32 4.83
CA PHE A 759 -13.41 -30.27 5.31
C PHE A 759 -14.20 -31.52 4.91
N GLU A 760 -13.97 -32.06 3.71
CA GLU A 760 -14.58 -33.32 3.24
C GLU A 760 -14.12 -34.52 4.07
N ALA A 761 -12.87 -34.54 4.53
CA ALA A 761 -12.38 -35.56 5.46
C ALA A 761 -13.09 -35.52 6.84
N LEU A 762 -13.66 -34.39 7.24
CA LEU A 762 -14.44 -34.23 8.47
C LEU A 762 -15.94 -34.51 8.24
N SER A 763 -16.46 -34.08 7.11
CA SER A 763 -17.83 -34.32 6.67
C SER A 763 -17.84 -34.48 5.15
N ASP A 764 -18.11 -35.70 4.69
CA ASP A 764 -18.03 -36.07 3.26
C ASP A 764 -18.93 -35.20 2.35
N ARG A 765 -19.95 -34.58 2.94
CA ARG A 765 -20.91 -33.69 2.27
C ARG A 765 -20.61 -32.19 2.41
N ALA A 766 -19.47 -31.82 3.00
CA ALA A 766 -19.08 -30.43 3.18
C ALA A 766 -19.06 -29.66 1.85
N VAL A 767 -19.49 -28.41 1.87
CA VAL A 767 -19.57 -27.55 0.67
C VAL A 767 -18.62 -26.36 0.78
N ALA A 768 -17.89 -26.04 -0.29
CA ALA A 768 -17.15 -24.79 -0.44
C ALA A 768 -17.97 -23.78 -1.23
N VAL A 769 -18.14 -22.56 -0.72
CA VAL A 769 -18.87 -21.48 -1.42
C VAL A 769 -17.94 -20.32 -1.72
N VAL A 770 -17.86 -19.90 -2.98
CA VAL A 770 -17.00 -18.78 -3.40
C VAL A 770 -17.87 -17.62 -3.85
N VAL A 771 -17.62 -16.42 -3.31
CA VAL A 771 -18.35 -15.20 -3.67
C VAL A 771 -17.43 -14.12 -4.24
N ASP A 772 -17.81 -13.48 -5.34
CA ASP A 772 -17.10 -12.29 -5.85
C ASP A 772 -17.85 -11.02 -5.46
N PRO A 773 -17.40 -10.28 -4.41
CA PRO A 773 -18.09 -9.09 -3.93
C PRO A 773 -17.98 -7.88 -4.87
N ILE A 774 -17.03 -7.89 -5.83
CA ILE A 774 -16.82 -6.81 -6.80
C ILE A 774 -17.70 -7.01 -8.02
N GLN A 775 -17.74 -8.24 -8.56
CA GLN A 775 -18.57 -8.57 -9.74
C GLN A 775 -20.06 -8.73 -9.38
N SER A 776 -20.40 -8.95 -8.10
CA SER A 776 -21.78 -8.94 -7.61
C SER A 776 -22.37 -7.52 -7.64
N VAL A 777 -22.90 -7.10 -8.81
CA VAL A 777 -23.52 -5.79 -9.04
C VAL A 777 -25.04 -5.89 -9.24
N LYS A 778 -25.78 -4.93 -8.67
CA LYS A 778 -27.24 -4.67 -8.85
C LYS A 778 -28.09 -5.89 -9.26
N GLY A 779 -28.49 -6.71 -8.28
CA GLY A 779 -29.45 -7.80 -8.47
C GLY A 779 -28.86 -9.08 -9.07
N LYS A 780 -27.58 -9.08 -9.47
CA LYS A 780 -26.86 -10.29 -9.86
C LYS A 780 -25.76 -10.57 -8.82
N VAL A 781 -25.89 -11.68 -8.11
CA VAL A 781 -24.85 -12.17 -7.19
C VAL A 781 -23.98 -13.17 -7.95
N VAL A 782 -22.67 -12.94 -7.93
CA VAL A 782 -21.67 -13.84 -8.50
C VAL A 782 -21.16 -14.70 -7.34
N ILE A 783 -21.73 -15.90 -7.26
CA ILE A 783 -21.47 -16.90 -6.22
C ILE A 783 -21.62 -18.28 -6.85
N ASP A 784 -20.81 -19.23 -6.41
CA ASP A 784 -20.84 -20.60 -6.88
C ASP A 784 -20.42 -21.54 -5.74
N ALA A 785 -20.91 -22.78 -5.78
CA ALA A 785 -20.67 -23.80 -4.76
C ALA A 785 -19.93 -24.97 -5.38
N PHE A 786 -18.96 -25.53 -4.67
CA PHE A 786 -18.06 -26.55 -5.18
C PHE A 786 -17.86 -27.69 -4.20
N ARG A 787 -17.59 -28.87 -4.75
CA ARG A 787 -17.10 -30.06 -4.05
C ARG A 787 -16.00 -30.71 -4.86
N THR A 788 -15.03 -31.35 -4.19
CA THR A 788 -13.91 -31.96 -4.92
C THR A 788 -14.29 -33.29 -5.58
N ILE A 789 -13.59 -33.63 -6.64
CA ILE A 789 -13.73 -34.93 -7.30
C ILE A 789 -12.77 -35.89 -6.63
N ASN A 790 -13.29 -37.01 -6.10
CA ASN A 790 -12.44 -38.07 -5.57
C ASN A 790 -11.60 -38.69 -6.72
N PRO A 791 -10.26 -38.71 -6.63
CA PRO A 791 -9.41 -39.32 -7.65
C PRO A 791 -9.72 -40.82 -7.88
N GLN A 792 -10.24 -41.52 -6.88
CA GLN A 792 -10.60 -42.94 -6.97
C GLN A 792 -11.85 -43.17 -7.82
N SER A 793 -12.85 -42.28 -7.77
CA SER A 793 -14.07 -42.41 -8.60
C SER A 793 -13.78 -42.15 -10.08
N MET A 794 -12.87 -41.20 -10.38
CA MET A 794 -12.34 -41.01 -11.73
C MET A 794 -11.56 -42.23 -12.24
N ALA A 795 -10.78 -42.89 -11.37
CA ALA A 795 -10.05 -44.11 -11.73
C ALA A 795 -11.00 -45.30 -12.01
N MET A 796 -12.17 -45.33 -11.37
CA MET A 796 -13.23 -46.31 -11.60
C MET A 796 -14.17 -45.96 -12.77
N SER A 797 -13.86 -44.91 -13.55
CA SER A 797 -14.71 -44.41 -14.66
C SER A 797 -16.15 -44.03 -14.25
N GLN A 798 -16.41 -43.78 -12.97
CA GLN A 798 -17.69 -43.25 -12.50
C GLN A 798 -17.72 -41.74 -12.71
N GLU A 799 -18.76 -41.22 -13.37
CA GLU A 799 -18.90 -39.78 -13.56
C GLU A 799 -19.26 -39.11 -12.22
N PRO A 800 -18.42 -38.20 -11.69
CA PRO A 800 -18.69 -37.54 -10.41
C PRO A 800 -19.95 -36.67 -10.41
N ARG A 801 -20.48 -36.35 -11.60
CA ARG A 801 -21.69 -35.53 -11.78
C ARG A 801 -22.99 -36.36 -11.73
N GLN A 802 -22.90 -37.70 -11.75
CA GLN A 802 -24.08 -38.58 -11.66
C GLN A 802 -24.82 -38.47 -10.33
N THR A 803 -24.23 -37.82 -9.32
CA THR A 803 -24.83 -37.63 -7.99
C THR A 803 -25.33 -36.21 -7.73
N THR A 804 -25.39 -35.32 -8.73
CA THR A 804 -25.77 -33.90 -8.48
C THR A 804 -26.58 -33.22 -9.59
N SER A 805 -27.17 -33.94 -10.56
CA SER A 805 -27.78 -33.41 -11.80
C SER A 805 -28.00 -31.89 -11.85
N ASN A 806 -27.37 -31.20 -12.79
CA ASN A 806 -27.61 -29.76 -13.01
C ASN A 806 -29.02 -29.54 -13.60
N ILE A 807 -30.06 -29.52 -12.77
CA ILE A 807 -31.40 -29.10 -13.16
C ILE A 807 -31.46 -27.58 -13.10
N GLY A 808 -31.19 -26.92 -14.24
CA GLY A 808 -31.27 -25.47 -14.38
C GLY A 808 -30.61 -24.97 -15.67
N HIS A 809 -30.84 -23.69 -16.01
CA HIS A 809 -30.11 -23.07 -17.12
C HIS A 809 -28.61 -23.10 -16.83
N LEU A 810 -27.87 -23.97 -17.53
CA LEU A 810 -26.41 -24.02 -17.54
C LEU A 810 -25.85 -22.62 -17.83
N GLN A 811 -25.47 -21.88 -16.78
CA GLN A 811 -24.61 -20.73 -16.97
C GLN A 811 -23.28 -21.27 -17.52
N LYS A 812 -22.84 -20.74 -18.67
CA LYS A 812 -21.56 -21.14 -19.22
C LYS A 812 -20.48 -20.86 -18.17
N PRO A 813 -19.70 -21.88 -17.75
CA PRO A 813 -18.66 -21.67 -16.77
C PRO A 813 -17.68 -20.62 -17.29
N SER A 814 -17.15 -19.79 -16.38
CA SER A 814 -16.16 -18.81 -16.77
C SER A 814 -14.93 -19.52 -17.36
N ILE A 815 -14.33 -18.93 -18.41
CA ILE A 815 -13.11 -19.46 -19.02
C ILE A 815 -12.00 -19.62 -17.96
N GLN A 816 -12.02 -18.73 -16.96
CA GLN A 816 -11.10 -18.73 -15.83
C GLN A 816 -11.32 -19.97 -14.93
N ALA A 817 -12.56 -20.32 -14.60
CA ALA A 817 -12.87 -21.53 -13.82
C ALA A 817 -12.46 -22.83 -14.54
N LEU A 818 -12.65 -22.90 -15.86
CA LEU A 818 -12.20 -24.05 -16.67
C LEU A 818 -10.67 -24.19 -16.67
N ILE A 819 -9.94 -23.07 -16.79
CA ILE A 819 -8.47 -23.06 -16.72
C ILE A 819 -7.97 -23.52 -15.33
N HIS A 820 -8.71 -23.19 -14.27
CA HIS A 820 -8.38 -23.51 -12.89
C HIS A 820 -8.93 -24.86 -12.40
N GLY A 821 -9.38 -25.73 -13.31
CA GLY A 821 -9.65 -27.14 -12.99
C GLY A 821 -11.09 -27.52 -12.68
N LEU A 822 -12.07 -26.63 -12.95
CA LEU A 822 -13.49 -27.01 -12.94
C LEU A 822 -13.72 -28.19 -13.90
N ASN A 823 -14.44 -29.21 -13.46
CA ASN A 823 -14.67 -30.50 -14.13
C ASN A 823 -13.44 -31.41 -14.27
N ARG A 824 -12.33 -31.08 -13.61
CA ARG A 824 -11.11 -31.91 -13.56
C ARG A 824 -10.69 -32.27 -12.14
N HIS A 825 -10.80 -31.32 -11.20
CA HIS A 825 -10.42 -31.51 -9.80
C HIS A 825 -11.59 -31.28 -8.84
N TYR A 826 -12.60 -30.52 -9.27
CA TYR A 826 -13.81 -30.23 -8.51
C TYR A 826 -14.97 -29.97 -9.50
N TYR A 827 -16.20 -30.09 -9.03
CA TYR A 827 -17.42 -29.80 -9.79
C TYR A 827 -18.28 -28.76 -9.06
N SER A 828 -19.15 -28.10 -9.82
CA SER A 828 -20.09 -27.10 -9.31
C SER A 828 -21.38 -27.77 -8.84
N ILE A 829 -21.94 -27.30 -7.71
CA ILE A 829 -23.22 -27.74 -7.15
C ILE A 829 -24.25 -26.63 -7.36
N PRO A 830 -25.51 -26.94 -7.75
CA PRO A 830 -26.52 -25.91 -7.92
C PRO A 830 -26.82 -25.20 -6.58
N ILE A 831 -26.80 -23.87 -6.62
CA ILE A 831 -27.24 -23.01 -5.51
C ILE A 831 -28.66 -22.53 -5.80
N ALA A 832 -29.56 -22.78 -4.85
CA ALA A 832 -30.87 -22.14 -4.81
C ALA A 832 -30.89 -21.09 -3.70
N TYR A 833 -31.55 -19.96 -3.96
CA TYR A 833 -31.80 -18.96 -2.93
C TYR A 833 -33.24 -19.07 -2.48
N ARG A 834 -33.43 -19.08 -1.16
CA ARG A 834 -34.73 -18.78 -0.59
C ARG A 834 -34.79 -17.27 -0.38
N THR A 835 -35.15 -16.52 -1.43
CA THR A 835 -35.36 -15.06 -1.31
C THR A 835 -36.85 -14.77 -1.24
N HIS A 836 -37.29 -14.23 -0.11
CA HIS A 836 -38.58 -13.57 0.00
C HIS A 836 -38.51 -12.16 -0.61
N ASP A 837 -39.61 -11.61 -1.11
CA ASP A 837 -39.64 -10.28 -1.78
C ASP A 837 -39.05 -9.16 -0.89
N LEU A 838 -39.23 -9.25 0.42
CA LEU A 838 -38.66 -8.32 1.40
C LEU A 838 -37.13 -8.39 1.48
N GLU A 839 -36.56 -9.58 1.31
CA GLU A 839 -35.13 -9.83 1.36
C GLU A 839 -34.43 -9.37 0.07
N GLN A 840 -35.10 -9.52 -1.07
CA GLN A 840 -34.65 -8.96 -2.35
C GLN A 840 -34.61 -7.43 -2.30
N LYS A 841 -35.63 -6.79 -1.70
CA LYS A 841 -35.64 -5.34 -1.43
C LYS A 841 -34.52 -4.91 -0.47
N MET A 842 -34.23 -5.70 0.56
CA MET A 842 -33.11 -5.44 1.48
C MET A 842 -31.74 -5.54 0.79
N LEU A 843 -31.53 -6.53 -0.08
CA LEU A 843 -30.31 -6.68 -0.88
C LEU A 843 -30.08 -5.47 -1.81
N LEU A 844 -31.14 -4.91 -2.38
CA LEU A 844 -31.07 -3.70 -3.20
C LEU A 844 -30.66 -2.45 -2.38
N ASN A 845 -30.92 -2.43 -1.08
CA ASN A 845 -30.54 -1.33 -0.19
C ASN A 845 -29.05 -1.33 0.21
N LEU A 846 -28.30 -2.44 0.05
CA LEU A 846 -26.86 -2.50 0.36
C LEU A 846 -25.98 -1.54 -0.46
N ASN A 847 -26.50 -1.02 -1.56
CA ASN A 847 -25.80 -0.08 -2.44
C ASN A 847 -26.14 1.39 -2.15
N LYS A 848 -27.03 1.64 -1.18
CA LYS A 848 -27.34 2.99 -0.72
C LYS A 848 -26.21 3.48 0.18
N LEU A 849 -25.77 4.71 -0.05
CA LEU A 849 -24.59 5.29 0.63
C LEU A 849 -24.93 5.71 2.06
N SER A 850 -26.21 5.97 2.35
CA SER A 850 -26.70 6.32 3.69
C SER A 850 -27.88 5.42 4.09
N TRP A 851 -27.97 5.08 5.38
CA TRP A 851 -29.10 4.32 5.94
C TRP A 851 -30.42 5.11 5.89
N MET A 852 -30.35 6.44 5.84
CA MET A 852 -31.51 7.35 5.75
C MET A 852 -32.15 7.31 4.37
N ASP A 853 -31.42 6.90 3.33
CA ASP A 853 -31.89 6.81 1.94
C ASP A 853 -33.00 5.75 1.76
N ALA A 854 -33.24 4.90 2.76
CA ALA A 854 -34.36 3.95 2.79
C ALA A 854 -35.61 4.51 3.48
N VAL A 855 -35.47 5.60 4.25
CA VAL A 855 -36.52 6.24 5.05
C VAL A 855 -36.84 7.64 4.51
N SER A 856 -36.16 8.09 3.45
CA SER A 856 -36.43 9.37 2.81
C SER A 856 -37.81 9.38 2.18
N VAL A 857 -38.68 10.25 2.68
CA VAL A 857 -40.02 10.51 2.14
C VAL A 857 -39.86 11.02 0.71
N GLU A 858 -40.44 10.33 -0.28
CA GLU A 858 -40.46 10.86 -1.65
C GLU A 858 -41.31 12.14 -1.68
N ASN A 859 -41.07 13.06 -2.62
CA ASN A 859 -41.91 14.25 -2.75
C ASN A 859 -43.35 13.83 -3.08
N TYR A 860 -44.33 14.27 -2.27
CA TYR A 860 -45.75 13.94 -2.44
C TYR A 860 -46.29 14.26 -3.85
N SER A 861 -45.78 15.32 -4.49
CA SER A 861 -46.16 15.65 -5.87
C SER A 861 -45.77 14.54 -6.86
N LYS A 862 -44.54 14.01 -6.72
CA LYS A 862 -44.01 12.94 -7.57
C LYS A 862 -44.68 11.59 -7.30
N CYS A 863 -45.01 11.30 -6.04
CA CYS A 863 -45.82 10.15 -5.66
C CYS A 863 -47.24 10.25 -6.27
N GLY A 864 -47.84 11.44 -6.24
CA GLY A 864 -49.12 11.72 -6.89
C GLY A 864 -49.11 11.48 -8.40
N GLU A 865 -48.04 11.88 -9.10
CA GLU A 865 -47.87 11.59 -10.53
C GLU A 865 -47.77 10.09 -10.81
N LYS A 866 -46.96 9.35 -10.04
CA LYS A 866 -46.86 7.87 -10.16
C LYS A 866 -48.21 7.19 -9.90
N ASN A 867 -48.94 7.59 -8.87
CA ASN A 867 -50.28 7.07 -8.59
C ASN A 867 -51.24 7.31 -9.77
N LYS A 868 -51.15 8.48 -10.40
CA LYS A 868 -51.93 8.81 -11.60
C LYS A 868 -51.55 7.93 -12.79
N GLU A 869 -50.26 7.61 -12.96
CA GLU A 869 -49.79 6.67 -13.99
C GLU A 869 -50.29 5.24 -13.74
N HIS A 870 -50.18 4.76 -12.50
CA HIS A 870 -50.70 3.44 -12.10
C HIS A 870 -52.21 3.35 -12.30
N LEU A 871 -52.99 4.37 -11.94
CA LEU A 871 -54.44 4.42 -12.20
C LEU A 871 -54.77 4.39 -13.70
N LYS A 872 -53.99 5.09 -14.54
CA LYS A 872 -54.15 5.03 -16.00
C LYS A 872 -53.83 3.63 -16.55
N ALA A 873 -52.80 2.97 -16.03
CA ALA A 873 -52.44 1.61 -16.40
C ALA A 873 -53.53 0.61 -16.00
N MET A 874 -54.05 0.71 -14.78
CA MET A 874 -55.20 -0.08 -14.31
C MET A 874 -56.42 0.13 -15.19
N LEU A 875 -56.74 1.38 -15.55
CA LEU A 875 -57.88 1.70 -16.42
C LEU A 875 -57.71 1.11 -17.83
N LYS A 876 -56.48 1.10 -18.36
CA LYS A 876 -56.17 0.45 -19.64
C LYS A 876 -56.32 -1.07 -19.55
N LEU A 877 -55.80 -1.69 -18.50
CA LEU A 877 -55.91 -3.13 -18.29
C LEU A 877 -57.37 -3.55 -18.05
N ALA A 878 -58.16 -2.76 -17.32
CA ALA A 878 -59.58 -3.02 -17.08
C ALA A 878 -60.39 -2.95 -18.39
N LYS A 879 -60.07 -2.00 -19.28
CA LYS A 879 -60.65 -1.95 -20.64
C LYS A 879 -60.25 -3.18 -21.47
N ASN A 880 -59.00 -3.61 -21.38
CA ASN A 880 -58.53 -4.81 -22.06
C ASN A 880 -59.22 -6.07 -21.52
N TYR A 881 -59.41 -6.17 -20.20
CA TYR A 881 -60.13 -7.27 -19.57
C TYR A 881 -61.60 -7.29 -20.00
N LYS A 882 -62.28 -6.12 -20.01
CA LYS A 882 -63.66 -6.02 -20.52
C LYS A 882 -63.75 -6.48 -21.98
N LYS A 883 -62.81 -6.04 -22.83
CA LYS A 883 -62.76 -6.46 -24.23
C LYS A 883 -62.48 -7.95 -24.38
N ALA A 884 -61.65 -8.52 -23.50
CA ALA A 884 -61.39 -9.96 -23.49
C ALA A 884 -62.67 -10.76 -23.15
N LEU A 885 -63.46 -10.30 -22.19
CA LEU A 885 -64.77 -10.90 -21.86
C LEU A 885 -65.78 -10.79 -23.02
N GLU A 886 -65.86 -9.62 -23.68
CA GLU A 886 -66.73 -9.44 -24.84
C GLU A 886 -66.32 -10.30 -26.06
N ASP A 887 -65.03 -10.61 -26.18
CA ASP A 887 -64.49 -11.53 -27.18
C ASP A 887 -64.71 -13.01 -26.79
N GLU A 888 -64.68 -13.34 -25.49
CA GLU A 888 -64.93 -14.67 -24.94
C GLU A 888 -66.38 -15.12 -25.20
N ASP A 889 -67.35 -14.23 -25.07
CA ASP A 889 -68.77 -14.51 -25.38
C ASP A 889 -69.04 -14.84 -26.87
N LYS A 890 -68.08 -14.60 -27.78
CA LYS A 890 -68.25 -14.76 -29.23
C LYS A 890 -67.45 -15.90 -29.84
N MET A 891 -66.60 -16.60 -29.06
CA MET A 891 -65.65 -17.60 -29.56
C MET A 891 -65.86 -18.96 -28.86
N THR A 892 -65.53 -20.06 -29.53
CA THR A 892 -65.55 -21.41 -28.93
C THR A 892 -64.34 -21.63 -28.03
N GLU A 893 -64.44 -22.55 -27.05
CA GLU A 893 -63.39 -22.79 -26.03
C GLU A 893 -62.01 -23.12 -26.64
N GLU A 894 -61.96 -23.84 -27.77
CA GLU A 894 -60.71 -24.19 -28.45
C GLU A 894 -60.03 -22.98 -29.12
N GLU A 895 -60.80 -22.08 -29.74
CA GLU A 895 -60.27 -20.87 -30.36
C GLU A 895 -59.74 -19.87 -29.32
N LEU A 896 -60.38 -19.83 -28.15
CA LEU A 896 -59.99 -19.01 -27.02
C LEU A 896 -58.64 -19.45 -26.43
N ALA A 897 -58.43 -20.77 -26.30
CA ALA A 897 -57.19 -21.34 -25.80
C ALA A 897 -55.99 -20.95 -26.67
N ILE A 898 -56.13 -21.01 -28.01
CA ILE A 898 -55.08 -20.62 -28.96
C ILE A 898 -54.79 -19.11 -28.91
N LYS A 899 -55.84 -18.27 -28.82
CA LYS A 899 -55.69 -16.80 -28.79
C LYS A 899 -54.94 -16.30 -27.55
N ASN A 900 -55.03 -17.03 -26.44
CA ASN A 900 -54.47 -16.63 -25.14
C ASN A 900 -53.03 -17.12 -24.89
N VAL A 901 -52.49 -18.00 -25.74
CA VAL A 901 -51.09 -18.44 -25.62
C VAL A 901 -50.13 -17.26 -25.79
N GLY A 902 -49.29 -17.03 -24.79
CA GLY A 902 -48.26 -15.97 -24.81
C GLY A 902 -48.80 -14.55 -24.57
N LYS A 903 -50.09 -14.36 -24.28
CA LYS A 903 -50.66 -13.06 -23.93
C LYS A 903 -50.75 -12.87 -22.42
N GLN A 904 -50.60 -11.62 -21.99
CA GLN A 904 -50.70 -11.22 -20.58
C GLN A 904 -52.16 -11.32 -20.11
N ASP A 905 -52.40 -12.05 -19.00
CA ASP A 905 -53.71 -12.09 -18.34
C ASP A 905 -54.00 -10.72 -17.69
N PRO A 906 -54.95 -9.95 -18.24
CA PRO A 906 -55.19 -8.59 -17.77
C PRO A 906 -55.80 -8.58 -16.36
N LYS A 907 -56.48 -9.64 -15.91
CA LYS A 907 -57.03 -9.73 -14.54
C LYS A 907 -55.92 -9.83 -13.51
N ARG A 908 -54.97 -10.74 -13.72
CA ARG A 908 -53.81 -10.94 -12.83
C ARG A 908 -52.95 -9.68 -12.77
N HIS A 909 -52.70 -9.05 -13.91
CA HIS A 909 -51.91 -7.81 -13.96
C HIS A 909 -52.60 -6.61 -13.29
N ILE A 910 -53.93 -6.51 -13.32
CA ILE A 910 -54.65 -5.48 -12.54
C ILE A 910 -54.41 -5.69 -11.04
N ALA A 911 -54.51 -6.94 -10.57
CA ALA A 911 -54.28 -7.25 -9.15
C ALA A 911 -52.84 -6.91 -8.71
N ASP A 912 -51.85 -7.23 -9.55
CA ASP A 912 -50.45 -6.90 -9.28
C ASP A 912 -50.21 -5.38 -9.22
N GLU A 913 -50.78 -4.63 -10.16
CA GLU A 913 -50.64 -3.17 -10.23
C GLU A 913 -51.32 -2.47 -9.04
N VAL A 914 -52.48 -2.96 -8.61
CA VAL A 914 -53.19 -2.49 -7.41
C VAL A 914 -52.38 -2.77 -6.16
N SER A 915 -51.86 -3.98 -6.02
CA SER A 915 -51.02 -4.38 -4.88
C SER A 915 -49.76 -3.52 -4.78
N LYS A 916 -49.12 -3.23 -5.92
CA LYS A 916 -47.95 -2.36 -5.99
C LYS A 916 -48.27 -0.92 -5.57
N MET A 917 -49.33 -0.33 -6.12
CA MET A 917 -49.76 1.03 -5.76
C MET A 917 -50.11 1.14 -4.26
N LEU A 918 -50.79 0.13 -3.71
CA LEU A 918 -51.12 0.10 -2.27
C LEU A 918 -49.86 0.04 -1.41
N ASN A 919 -48.93 -0.86 -1.73
CA ASN A 919 -47.67 -0.99 -1.00
C ASN A 919 -46.85 0.32 -1.01
N ASP A 920 -46.72 0.96 -2.17
CA ASP A 920 -45.97 2.21 -2.30
C ASP A 920 -46.59 3.34 -1.46
N ASN A 921 -47.93 3.46 -1.43
CA ASN A 921 -48.63 4.46 -0.63
C ASN A 921 -48.57 4.17 0.88
N ILE A 922 -48.66 2.90 1.29
CA ILE A 922 -48.50 2.49 2.69
C ILE A 922 -47.10 2.85 3.18
N VAL A 923 -46.06 2.51 2.41
CA VAL A 923 -44.67 2.82 2.75
C VAL A 923 -44.44 4.32 2.83
N GLN A 924 -44.98 5.10 1.88
CA GLN A 924 -44.85 6.56 1.88
C GLN A 924 -45.53 7.21 3.10
N ASN A 925 -46.71 6.74 3.50
CA ASN A 925 -47.40 7.25 4.69
C ASN A 925 -46.65 6.88 5.97
N LEU A 926 -46.17 5.64 6.08
CA LEU A 926 -45.44 5.16 7.25
C LEU A 926 -44.08 5.86 7.39
N ALA A 927 -43.37 6.08 6.28
CA ALA A 927 -42.16 6.90 6.23
C ALA A 927 -42.44 8.36 6.60
N GLY A 928 -43.56 8.93 6.15
CA GLY A 928 -44.02 10.26 6.56
C GLY A 928 -44.24 10.37 8.06
N MET A 929 -44.97 9.43 8.65
CA MET A 929 -45.23 9.37 10.10
C MET A 929 -43.94 9.23 10.92
N MET A 930 -43.03 8.36 10.49
CA MET A 930 -41.71 8.19 11.12
C MET A 930 -40.86 9.45 11.00
N ALA A 931 -40.87 10.11 9.84
CA ALA A 931 -40.14 11.36 9.62
C ALA A 931 -40.62 12.47 10.57
N THR A 932 -41.94 12.61 10.75
CA THR A 932 -42.52 13.60 11.69
C THR A 932 -42.26 13.28 13.16
N THR A 933 -42.14 12.01 13.54
CA THR A 933 -41.95 11.62 14.95
C THR A 933 -40.50 11.49 15.38
N SER A 934 -39.58 11.24 14.44
CA SER A 934 -38.18 10.92 14.74
C SER A 934 -37.20 12.04 14.35
N PHE A 935 -37.58 12.96 13.45
CA PHE A 935 -36.66 13.98 12.89
C PHE A 935 -37.20 15.42 12.92
N GLN A 936 -38.41 15.65 13.43
CA GLN A 936 -38.82 16.93 14.03
C GLN A 936 -38.62 16.84 15.54
#